data_AF-A0A8H4KYZ8-F1
#
_entry.id   AF-A0A8H4KYZ8-F1
#
_cell.length_a   1.000
_cell.length_b   1.000
_cell.length_c   1.000
_cell.angle_alpha   90.00
_cell.angle_beta   90.00
_cell.angle_gamma   90.00
#
_symmetry.space_group_name_H-M   'P 1'
#
loop_
_entity.id
_entity.type
_entity.pdbx_description
1 polymer ?
#
loop_
_entity_poly.entity_id
_entity_poly.type
_entity_poly.pdbx_seq_one_letter_code
_entity_poly.pdbx_strand_id
1 'polypeptide(L)'
;MGILELAKQRGFSSDRQAISPHVVPRKLRPNSQKFYDKDLELWHEYEGEFGSSDPRDMRVMKHFAEFLALGTTGKLDKENELPTTDSVRNKMRRFYSNWQRETHQTIPTEITRSMAPYIEGELAEKLGLKNINRAQGYLTTENFVKLHEKLWFNDHHDYVHEGYRVDNATLLNCHCFTSARLAELCEAKYKDVVFMVGWKEGEPELKLKIQRRICKGKDKNQPEHILYEKLSSDRGPPPLYAQPILFFLANFLSSGAIKGDPALEDMLNYIPPQNRRHWIFEWKDEMLESPIFPEWDADGPKPLARSPCNWSHQASRWAIRAGFVDGCGMHCPRRDSLLKANDSGASIEQVLKYADQQNSAVLRRNYLGSMNTIDGAGCFLGMDLRQDLTEDFRSASMRWIMDLPLGLSAQAQAELEQQDDWMKISQNIKLLTLQIEHDGTSGITREQLKARRKQYYVKRRRLEATKLREIQKNQPLEYSSERKPHEQSDWRHGHFARVMDLLPERKRLSHTLFSAVPLRSDEGLAALRDLIALRKNPCHIAYQDALVLFRNAIARAGYCPVHFGKEECPAHQRLRQFWDKSGWQRHVSTCVLQYIQAAKSPDNLPCPHPDCPVQAQSSKQLWAHLEDIHSVSQGPTKKRKSSQGDHQDFMPAKKFRTQPQVGGSRTYDEFWKGGISCVSVGWISSGAKAIPGVPTECNASFSSDIGRSDRIWDEHDDASLGSDTTHSSPSASSANTVYSSQVDDMSLRSWSCGQSTNRSWLNLEVEDQRLTLLATLEGDDSPQFSPIAPSDELNPTPQEYSLFTSIPLSQHSDSNSINLEDEVSGRSPDFLQSSSVIAMQDQDVASLVCHEAGYGGERPETERLQIVSSVSHNVDAIDPRLYTDQDSQEQEKTSGINASSPTQSHPEELHTSQPAALDADENVWEVDKLLAKWKQGRQILYLVRWKGFSDDDNSWERRRDISTHLVNDFDARFLDNGGNHEGIELLDQRLRRGHVEYLVKWKGRPGCENSWEKASTISRFRIQEFQESHGISG
;
A
#
# COMPACT_ATOMS: atom_id res chain seq x y z
N MET A 1 46.85 30.85 7.12
CA MET A 1 46.00 31.11 5.94
C MET A 1 44.57 31.27 6.41
N GLY A 2 43.89 32.36 6.04
CA GLY A 2 42.49 32.60 6.42
C GLY A 2 41.48 31.86 5.54
N ILE A 3 40.22 31.71 5.98
CA ILE A 3 39.15 31.07 5.18
C ILE A 3 38.97 31.76 3.82
N LEU A 4 38.94 33.10 3.79
CA LEU A 4 38.80 33.88 2.56
C LEU A 4 40.00 33.71 1.61
N GLU A 5 41.19 33.47 2.16
CA GLU A 5 42.44 33.31 1.42
C GLU A 5 42.52 31.90 0.81
N LEU A 6 42.15 30.87 1.58
CA LEU A 6 41.95 29.50 1.09
C LEU A 6 40.84 29.43 0.03
N ALA A 7 39.76 30.20 0.20
CA ALA A 7 38.70 30.29 -0.80
C ALA A 7 39.21 30.91 -2.11
N LYS A 8 39.96 32.03 -2.05
CA LYS A 8 40.58 32.64 -3.23
C LYS A 8 41.56 31.71 -3.93
N GLN A 9 42.40 30.98 -3.18
CA GLN A 9 43.28 29.95 -3.75
C GLN A 9 42.51 28.81 -4.43
N ARG A 10 41.28 28.53 -3.99
CA ARG A 10 40.35 27.56 -4.62
C ARG A 10 39.45 28.18 -5.69
N GLY A 11 39.78 29.36 -6.21
CA GLY A 11 39.07 30.00 -7.32
C GLY A 11 37.82 30.80 -6.94
N PHE A 12 37.62 31.16 -5.66
CA PHE A 12 36.54 32.06 -5.26
C PHE A 12 36.71 33.45 -5.87
N SER A 13 35.85 33.79 -6.84
CA SER A 13 35.75 35.13 -7.40
C SER A 13 35.30 36.14 -6.35
N SER A 14 35.93 37.30 -6.33
CA SER A 14 35.44 38.46 -5.57
C SER A 14 34.37 39.26 -6.30
N ASP A 15 34.17 39.04 -7.60
CA ASP A 15 33.08 39.66 -8.34
C ASP A 15 31.75 38.97 -7.99
N ARG A 16 30.77 39.79 -7.63
CA ARG A 16 29.39 39.36 -7.34
C ARG A 16 28.48 39.45 -8.56
N GLN A 17 28.87 40.18 -9.61
CA GLN A 17 28.07 40.32 -10.83
C GLN A 17 28.06 39.03 -11.66
N ALA A 18 29.12 38.22 -11.56
CA ALA A 18 29.17 36.84 -12.05
C ALA A 18 28.19 35.86 -11.35
N ILE A 19 27.46 36.28 -10.31
CA ILE A 19 26.45 35.46 -9.63
C ILE A 19 25.06 35.89 -10.11
N SER A 20 24.23 34.94 -10.56
CA SER A 20 22.87 35.23 -11.02
C SER A 20 22.02 35.88 -9.91
N PRO A 21 21.28 36.98 -10.20
CA PRO A 21 20.40 37.63 -9.23
C PRO A 21 19.05 36.91 -9.06
N HIS A 22 18.77 35.87 -9.86
CA HIS A 22 17.47 35.19 -9.86
C HIS A 22 17.36 34.20 -8.69
N VAL A 23 16.14 34.07 -8.15
CA VAL A 23 15.84 33.05 -7.12
C VAL A 23 16.09 31.66 -7.71
N VAL A 24 16.80 30.80 -6.97
CA VAL A 24 17.08 29.41 -7.38
C VAL A 24 15.98 28.50 -6.83
N PRO A 25 15.00 28.06 -7.64
CA PRO A 25 13.90 27.22 -7.16
C PRO A 25 14.35 25.76 -7.01
N ARG A 26 13.67 24.99 -6.14
CA ARG A 26 13.94 23.55 -6.00
C ARG A 26 13.82 22.86 -7.37
N LYS A 27 14.87 22.12 -7.76
CA LYS A 27 14.90 21.33 -9.00
C LYS A 27 13.78 20.29 -8.99
N LEU A 28 12.97 20.24 -10.06
CA LEU A 28 11.92 19.25 -10.22
C LEU A 28 12.53 17.89 -10.55
N ARG A 29 11.85 16.79 -10.15
CA ARG A 29 12.22 15.44 -10.59
C ARG A 29 11.78 15.25 -12.05
N PRO A 30 12.48 14.45 -12.89
CA PRO A 30 12.16 14.35 -14.33
C PRO A 30 10.71 13.97 -14.65
N ASN A 31 10.10 13.08 -13.87
CA ASN A 31 8.68 12.71 -14.03
C ASN A 31 7.70 13.79 -13.52
N SER A 32 8.17 14.78 -12.76
CA SER A 32 7.38 15.96 -12.39
C SER A 32 7.48 17.06 -13.45
N GLN A 33 8.68 17.29 -14.00
CA GLN A 33 8.95 18.31 -15.03
C GLN A 33 7.93 18.19 -16.19
N LYS A 34 7.73 16.99 -16.73
CA LYS A 34 6.73 16.67 -17.79
C LYS A 34 5.29 17.15 -17.55
N PHE A 35 4.86 17.35 -16.29
CA PHE A 35 3.53 17.88 -15.95
C PHE A 35 3.50 19.40 -15.76
N TYR A 36 4.67 20.01 -15.57
CA TYR A 36 4.85 21.46 -15.51
C TYR A 36 5.06 21.99 -16.93
N ASP A 37 5.91 21.32 -17.72
CA ASP A 37 6.12 21.56 -19.15
C ASP A 37 4.76 21.57 -19.87
N LYS A 38 3.96 20.50 -19.75
CA LYS A 38 2.65 20.40 -20.39
C LYS A 38 1.62 21.46 -19.95
N ASP A 39 1.65 21.90 -18.69
CA ASP A 39 0.73 22.96 -18.25
C ASP A 39 1.21 24.36 -18.67
N LEU A 40 2.45 24.49 -19.17
CA LEU A 40 2.98 25.69 -19.81
C LEU A 40 2.86 25.63 -21.36
N GLU A 41 2.96 24.45 -21.98
CA GLU A 41 2.57 24.22 -23.38
C GLU A 41 1.13 24.72 -23.62
N LEU A 42 0.20 24.35 -22.72
CA LEU A 42 -1.20 24.83 -22.75
C LEU A 42 -1.33 26.35 -22.57
N TRP A 43 -0.38 27.02 -21.91
CA TRP A 43 -0.36 28.47 -21.83
C TRP A 43 0.14 29.10 -23.14
N HIS A 44 1.11 28.49 -23.82
CA HIS A 44 1.54 28.95 -25.15
C HIS A 44 0.50 28.67 -26.24
N GLU A 45 -0.28 27.59 -26.13
CA GLU A 45 -1.48 27.37 -26.96
C GLU A 45 -2.50 28.50 -26.75
N TYR A 46 -2.72 28.91 -25.49
CA TYR A 46 -3.60 30.03 -25.14
C TYR A 46 -3.08 31.39 -25.66
N GLU A 47 -1.80 31.71 -25.51
CA GLU A 47 -1.20 32.93 -26.11
C GLU A 47 -1.20 32.91 -27.64
N GLY A 48 -1.21 31.73 -28.27
CA GLY A 48 -1.32 31.59 -29.72
C GLY A 48 -2.68 32.02 -30.28
N GLU A 49 -3.76 31.81 -29.53
CA GLU A 49 -5.13 32.19 -29.91
C GLU A 49 -5.48 33.62 -29.46
N PHE A 50 -5.15 33.98 -28.21
CA PHE A 50 -5.55 35.26 -27.60
C PHE A 50 -4.49 36.37 -27.67
N GLY A 51 -3.30 36.06 -28.20
CA GLY A 51 -2.15 36.96 -28.24
C GLY A 51 -1.38 37.03 -26.92
N SER A 52 -0.30 37.81 -26.92
CA SER A 52 0.59 37.92 -25.77
C SER A 52 -0.15 38.39 -24.53
N SER A 53 -0.10 37.58 -23.48
CA SER A 53 -0.95 37.69 -22.30
C SER A 53 -0.10 37.81 -21.04
N ASP A 54 -0.55 38.61 -20.07
CA ASP A 54 0.16 38.76 -18.80
C ASP A 54 -0.53 37.99 -17.67
N PRO A 55 0.07 36.92 -17.12
CA PRO A 55 -0.49 36.20 -15.97
C PRO A 55 -0.47 37.02 -14.66
N ARG A 56 0.02 38.26 -14.69
CA ARG A 56 -0.12 39.25 -13.62
C ARG A 56 -1.39 40.12 -13.76
N ASP A 57 -2.23 39.88 -14.76
CA ASP A 57 -3.62 40.35 -14.78
C ASP A 57 -4.57 39.26 -14.25
N MET A 58 -5.38 39.61 -13.26
CA MET A 58 -6.45 38.77 -12.71
C MET A 58 -7.46 38.33 -13.79
N ARG A 59 -7.75 39.16 -14.79
CA ARG A 59 -8.71 38.85 -15.87
C ARG A 59 -8.18 37.77 -16.79
N VAL A 60 -6.93 37.91 -17.24
CA VAL A 60 -6.19 36.90 -18.00
C VAL A 60 -6.14 35.59 -17.21
N MET A 61 -5.86 35.67 -15.91
CA MET A 61 -5.78 34.48 -15.06
C MET A 61 -7.14 33.77 -14.86
N LYS A 62 -8.23 34.53 -14.67
CA LYS A 62 -9.61 33.99 -14.62
C LYS A 62 -10.01 33.32 -15.93
N HIS A 63 -9.65 33.92 -17.07
CA HIS A 63 -9.93 33.38 -18.40
C HIS A 63 -9.09 32.13 -18.72
N PHE A 64 -7.81 32.11 -18.36
CA PHE A 64 -6.95 30.93 -18.53
C PHE A 64 -7.40 29.74 -17.65
N ALA A 65 -7.91 29.99 -16.43
CA ALA A 65 -8.51 28.94 -15.62
C ALA A 65 -9.78 28.33 -16.24
N GLU A 66 -10.59 29.15 -16.92
CA GLU A 66 -11.77 28.70 -17.67
C GLU A 66 -11.38 27.88 -18.91
N PHE A 67 -10.39 28.34 -19.68
CA PHE A 67 -9.78 27.57 -20.77
C PHE A 67 -9.24 26.21 -20.27
N LEU A 68 -8.52 26.17 -19.15
CA LEU A 68 -8.04 24.93 -18.57
C LEU A 68 -9.16 24.03 -18.03
N ALA A 69 -10.27 24.58 -17.57
CA ALA A 69 -11.43 23.79 -17.14
C ALA A 69 -12.13 23.13 -18.34
N LEU A 70 -12.43 23.89 -19.39
CA LEU A 70 -13.09 23.41 -20.60
C LEU A 70 -12.19 22.46 -21.42
N GLY A 71 -10.87 22.74 -21.48
CA GLY A 71 -9.89 21.94 -22.23
C GLY A 71 -9.40 20.67 -21.52
N THR A 72 -9.86 20.35 -20.31
CA THR A 72 -9.35 19.20 -19.53
C THR A 72 -10.44 18.16 -19.24
N THR A 73 -10.44 17.04 -19.98
CA THR A 73 -11.32 15.90 -19.68
C THR A 73 -11.08 15.36 -18.27
N GLY A 74 -12.14 15.39 -17.46
CA GLY A 74 -12.21 14.82 -16.12
C GLY A 74 -12.35 13.29 -16.10
N LYS A 75 -12.49 12.75 -14.88
CA LYS A 75 -12.56 11.30 -14.62
C LYS A 75 -13.50 10.91 -13.48
N LEU A 76 -14.10 11.89 -12.81
CA LEU A 76 -14.98 11.70 -11.64
C LEU A 76 -16.40 12.18 -11.95
N ASP A 77 -16.53 13.32 -12.61
CA ASP A 77 -17.76 13.59 -13.35
C ASP A 77 -17.80 12.69 -14.59
N LYS A 78 -18.89 11.91 -14.73
CA LYS A 78 -19.18 11.06 -15.89
C LYS A 78 -20.25 11.65 -16.81
N GLU A 79 -20.93 12.69 -16.35
CA GLU A 79 -22.11 13.28 -17.01
C GLU A 79 -21.65 14.31 -18.02
N ASN A 80 -20.80 15.25 -17.58
CA ASN A 80 -20.25 16.32 -18.39
C ASN A 80 -18.79 16.07 -18.84
N GLU A 81 -18.18 14.98 -18.36
CA GLU A 81 -16.73 14.70 -18.44
C GLU A 81 -15.81 15.87 -18.01
N LEU A 82 -16.31 16.78 -17.17
CA LEU A 82 -15.58 17.97 -16.70
C LEU A 82 -14.58 17.67 -15.58
N PRO A 83 -13.50 18.48 -15.45
CA PRO A 83 -12.51 18.32 -14.39
C PRO A 83 -13.07 18.79 -13.05
N THR A 84 -12.55 18.23 -11.95
CA THR A 84 -12.88 18.76 -10.62
C THR A 84 -12.19 20.11 -10.40
N THR A 85 -12.76 20.96 -9.55
CA THR A 85 -12.16 22.24 -9.12
C THR A 85 -10.70 22.05 -8.69
N ASP A 86 -10.43 21.01 -7.90
CA ASP A 86 -9.09 20.66 -7.43
C ASP A 86 -8.15 20.22 -8.58
N SER A 87 -8.68 19.64 -9.67
CA SER A 87 -7.87 19.29 -10.86
C SER A 87 -7.41 20.55 -11.60
N VAL A 88 -8.29 21.53 -11.79
CA VAL A 88 -7.98 22.84 -12.41
C VAL A 88 -6.99 23.60 -11.52
N ARG A 89 -7.29 23.72 -10.21
CA ARG A 89 -6.42 24.34 -9.19
C ARG A 89 -5.01 23.77 -9.19
N ASN A 90 -4.86 22.45 -9.36
CA ASN A 90 -3.55 21.80 -9.41
C ASN A 90 -2.82 21.95 -10.77
N LYS A 91 -3.51 22.22 -11.88
CA LYS A 91 -2.89 22.66 -13.15
C LYS A 91 -2.35 24.09 -13.01
N MET A 92 -3.20 25.01 -12.55
CA MET A 92 -2.85 26.42 -12.31
C MET A 92 -1.60 26.57 -11.43
N ARG A 93 -1.54 25.84 -10.31
CA ARG A 93 -0.35 25.80 -9.43
C ARG A 93 0.94 25.35 -10.15
N ARG A 94 0.87 24.41 -11.10
CA ARG A 94 2.03 23.97 -11.90
C ARG A 94 2.42 25.01 -12.94
N PHE A 95 1.44 25.58 -13.63
CA PHE A 95 1.64 26.70 -14.56
C PHE A 95 2.38 27.87 -13.89
N TYR A 96 1.88 28.41 -12.76
CA TYR A 96 2.57 29.49 -12.02
C TYR A 96 4.04 29.10 -11.75
N SER A 97 4.21 27.90 -11.20
CA SER A 97 5.48 27.37 -10.77
C SER A 97 6.45 27.06 -11.91
N ASN A 98 6.02 27.04 -13.18
CA ASN A 98 6.89 26.88 -14.36
C ASN A 98 7.11 28.21 -15.09
N TRP A 99 6.05 29.01 -15.29
CA TRP A 99 6.16 30.35 -15.86
C TRP A 99 7.14 31.24 -15.07
N GLN A 100 7.10 31.19 -13.73
CA GLN A 100 8.06 31.90 -12.87
C GLN A 100 9.50 31.35 -12.96
N ARG A 101 9.70 30.09 -13.38
CA ARG A 101 11.04 29.51 -13.58
C ARG A 101 11.69 30.01 -14.85
N GLU A 102 10.92 30.11 -15.93
CA GLU A 102 11.43 30.43 -17.25
C GLU A 102 11.53 31.95 -17.48
N THR A 103 10.54 32.72 -17.03
CA THR A 103 10.57 34.19 -17.14
C THR A 103 11.43 34.88 -16.07
N HIS A 104 11.79 34.16 -15.00
CA HIS A 104 12.36 34.69 -13.75
C HIS A 104 11.54 35.83 -13.09
N GLN A 105 10.29 36.01 -13.48
CA GLN A 105 9.36 37.00 -12.92
C GLN A 105 8.47 36.36 -11.85
N THR A 106 7.76 37.19 -11.08
CA THR A 106 6.85 36.73 -10.02
C THR A 106 5.42 37.14 -10.35
N ILE A 107 4.49 36.18 -10.21
CA ILE A 107 3.05 36.46 -10.25
C ILE A 107 2.63 36.96 -8.87
N PRO A 108 1.91 38.08 -8.74
CA PRO A 108 1.47 38.61 -7.45
C PRO A 108 0.72 37.59 -6.59
N THR A 109 0.95 37.66 -5.28
CA THR A 109 0.38 36.74 -4.28
C THR A 109 -1.14 36.81 -4.24
N GLU A 110 -1.69 38.00 -4.43
CA GLU A 110 -3.12 38.32 -4.43
C GLU A 110 -3.85 37.55 -5.54
N ILE A 111 -3.23 37.47 -6.74
CA ILE A 111 -3.76 36.70 -7.87
C ILE A 111 -3.69 35.20 -7.56
N THR A 112 -2.51 34.69 -7.20
CA THR A 112 -2.33 33.25 -6.95
C THR A 112 -3.15 32.72 -5.76
N ARG A 113 -3.45 33.56 -4.75
CA ARG A 113 -4.40 33.28 -3.66
C ARG A 113 -5.86 33.33 -4.17
N SER A 114 -6.27 34.42 -4.84
CA SER A 114 -7.66 34.63 -5.31
C SER A 114 -8.16 33.57 -6.30
N MET A 115 -7.25 32.92 -7.04
CA MET A 115 -7.65 31.92 -8.03
C MET A 115 -8.23 30.63 -7.43
N ALA A 116 -7.94 30.28 -6.18
CA ALA A 116 -8.59 29.12 -5.55
C ALA A 116 -10.08 29.37 -5.24
N PRO A 117 -10.47 30.46 -4.52
CA PRO A 117 -11.88 30.86 -4.38
C PRO A 117 -12.61 31.03 -5.72
N TYR A 118 -11.98 31.60 -6.74
CA TYR A 118 -12.59 31.72 -8.07
C TYR A 118 -12.90 30.35 -8.71
N ILE A 119 -11.95 29.41 -8.65
CA ILE A 119 -12.10 28.06 -9.24
C ILE A 119 -13.10 27.21 -8.45
N GLU A 120 -13.25 27.46 -7.15
CA GLU A 120 -14.12 26.70 -6.24
C GLU A 120 -15.52 27.32 -6.07
N GLY A 121 -15.70 28.60 -6.41
CA GLY A 121 -16.96 29.35 -6.43
C GLY A 121 -17.39 29.74 -7.86
N GLU A 122 -17.20 31.01 -8.26
CA GLU A 122 -17.66 31.59 -9.54
C GLU A 122 -17.53 30.66 -10.77
N LEU A 123 -16.36 30.05 -10.98
CA LEU A 123 -16.12 29.17 -12.13
C LEU A 123 -16.79 27.81 -11.99
N ALA A 124 -16.90 27.30 -10.75
CA ALA A 124 -17.59 26.05 -10.46
C ALA A 124 -19.10 26.18 -10.66
N GLU A 125 -19.69 27.30 -10.26
CA GLU A 125 -21.09 27.65 -10.53
C GLU A 125 -21.33 27.83 -12.03
N LYS A 126 -20.48 28.61 -12.71
CA LYS A 126 -20.59 28.91 -14.15
C LYS A 126 -20.51 27.66 -15.05
N LEU A 127 -19.66 26.69 -14.72
CA LEU A 127 -19.40 25.50 -15.55
C LEU A 127 -19.94 24.19 -14.96
N GLY A 128 -20.49 24.18 -13.75
CA GLY A 128 -20.89 22.96 -13.04
C GLY A 128 -19.71 22.10 -12.55
N LEU A 129 -18.56 22.70 -12.21
CA LEU A 129 -17.36 21.94 -11.80
C LEU A 129 -17.58 21.27 -10.44
N LYS A 130 -17.67 19.94 -10.42
CA LYS A 130 -17.97 19.16 -9.22
C LYS A 130 -16.75 19.12 -8.28
N ASN A 131 -16.88 19.65 -7.07
CA ASN A 131 -15.87 19.55 -6.00
C ASN A 131 -15.92 18.17 -5.32
N ILE A 132 -15.60 17.11 -6.09
CA ILE A 132 -15.70 15.72 -5.66
C ILE A 132 -14.33 15.03 -5.62
N ASN A 133 -14.13 14.20 -4.59
CA ASN A 133 -12.91 13.41 -4.42
C ASN A 133 -13.20 11.92 -4.62
N ARG A 134 -12.18 11.15 -5.05
CA ARG A 134 -12.31 9.69 -5.13
C ARG A 134 -12.43 9.10 -3.72
N ALA A 135 -13.47 8.29 -3.51
CA ALA A 135 -13.70 7.57 -2.25
C ALA A 135 -12.42 6.84 -1.76
N GLN A 136 -12.20 6.91 -0.45
CA GLN A 136 -11.00 6.36 0.19
C GLN A 136 -11.23 4.90 0.58
N GLY A 137 -10.58 3.96 -0.14
CA GLY A 137 -10.52 2.56 0.25
C GLY A 137 -9.45 2.29 1.31
N TYR A 138 -9.72 1.34 2.21
CA TYR A 138 -8.86 0.87 3.30
C TYR A 138 -8.67 -0.65 3.22
N LEU A 139 -7.42 -1.13 3.26
CA LEU A 139 -7.16 -2.58 3.25
C LEU A 139 -7.11 -3.12 4.68
N THR A 140 -8.30 -3.32 5.25
CA THR A 140 -8.54 -3.96 6.56
C THR A 140 -7.96 -5.37 6.66
N THR A 141 -7.96 -5.93 7.86
CA THR A 141 -7.47 -7.28 8.13
C THR A 141 -8.25 -8.31 7.31
N GLU A 142 -9.60 -8.25 7.32
CA GLU A 142 -10.49 -9.08 6.51
C GLU A 142 -10.16 -9.01 5.01
N ASN A 143 -9.95 -7.78 4.49
CA ASN A 143 -9.67 -7.58 3.07
C ASN A 143 -8.27 -8.09 2.68
N PHE A 144 -7.31 -8.04 3.59
CA PHE A 144 -5.99 -8.65 3.42
C PHE A 144 -6.06 -10.19 3.36
N VAL A 145 -6.89 -10.84 4.20
CA VAL A 145 -7.14 -12.29 4.12
C VAL A 145 -7.72 -12.67 2.76
N LYS A 146 -8.82 -12.02 2.33
CA LYS A 146 -9.49 -12.28 1.03
C LYS A 146 -8.55 -12.16 -0.18
N LEU A 147 -7.57 -11.26 -0.13
CA LEU A 147 -6.53 -11.18 -1.16
C LEU A 147 -5.63 -12.42 -1.18
N HIS A 148 -5.07 -12.84 -0.04
CA HIS A 148 -4.20 -14.02 0.05
C HIS A 148 -4.95 -15.32 -0.25
N GLU A 149 -6.17 -15.47 0.25
CA GLU A 149 -7.09 -16.57 -0.11
C GLU A 149 -7.23 -16.68 -1.63
N LYS A 150 -7.53 -15.57 -2.32
CA LYS A 150 -7.61 -15.62 -3.79
C LYS A 150 -6.25 -16.02 -4.37
N LEU A 151 -5.16 -15.34 -4.01
CA LEU A 151 -3.83 -15.53 -4.62
C LEU A 151 -3.34 -16.98 -4.59
N TRP A 152 -3.51 -17.65 -3.46
CA TRP A 152 -3.00 -19.00 -3.24
C TRP A 152 -4.05 -20.06 -3.60
N PHE A 153 -5.26 -19.97 -3.03
CA PHE A 153 -6.27 -21.03 -3.11
C PHE A 153 -7.11 -21.04 -4.40
N ASN A 154 -7.43 -19.88 -5.01
CA ASN A 154 -8.33 -19.90 -6.18
C ASN A 154 -8.09 -18.80 -7.23
N ASP A 155 -6.83 -18.42 -7.45
CA ASP A 155 -6.46 -17.51 -8.53
C ASP A 155 -6.29 -18.26 -9.85
N HIS A 156 -7.05 -17.83 -10.85
CA HIS A 156 -6.93 -18.27 -12.25
C HIS A 156 -5.85 -17.50 -13.02
N HIS A 157 -5.22 -16.48 -12.44
CA HIS A 157 -4.25 -15.68 -13.16
C HIS A 157 -3.00 -16.49 -13.50
N ASP A 158 -2.85 -16.67 -14.81
CA ASP A 158 -1.66 -17.10 -15.50
C ASP A 158 -0.54 -16.06 -15.33
N TYR A 159 0.47 -16.39 -14.54
CA TYR A 159 1.69 -15.59 -14.41
C TYR A 159 2.77 -16.17 -15.32
N VAL A 160 3.50 -15.30 -16.01
CA VAL A 160 4.63 -15.69 -16.88
C VAL A 160 5.66 -16.54 -16.12
N HIS A 161 5.81 -16.29 -14.81
CA HIS A 161 6.51 -17.13 -13.86
C HIS A 161 5.83 -17.09 -12.49
N GLU A 162 5.71 -18.22 -11.79
CA GLU A 162 5.13 -18.27 -10.44
C GLU A 162 5.93 -17.47 -9.39
N GLY A 163 7.19 -17.13 -9.69
CA GLY A 163 7.98 -16.19 -8.90
C GLY A 163 7.29 -14.82 -8.72
N TYR A 164 6.48 -14.37 -9.69
CA TYR A 164 5.62 -13.19 -9.50
C TYR A 164 4.60 -13.38 -8.38
N ARG A 165 4.05 -14.59 -8.16
CA ARG A 165 3.08 -14.86 -7.08
C ARG A 165 3.73 -14.69 -5.71
N VAL A 166 4.95 -15.20 -5.56
CA VAL A 166 5.77 -15.05 -4.34
C VAL A 166 6.09 -13.56 -4.11
N ASP A 167 6.63 -12.86 -5.13
CA ASP A 167 6.96 -11.44 -5.04
C ASP A 167 5.72 -10.54 -4.78
N ASN A 168 4.53 -10.92 -5.28
CA ASN A 168 3.28 -10.21 -5.01
C ASN A 168 2.85 -10.32 -3.53
N ALA A 169 2.99 -11.50 -2.94
CA ALA A 169 2.73 -11.71 -1.52
C ALA A 169 3.70 -10.89 -0.67
N THR A 170 5.01 -10.93 -0.99
CA THR A 170 6.03 -10.12 -0.31
C THR A 170 5.71 -8.62 -0.40
N LEU A 171 5.41 -8.10 -1.58
CA LEU A 171 5.15 -6.67 -1.79
C LEU A 171 3.85 -6.20 -1.11
N LEU A 172 2.78 -6.99 -1.12
CA LEU A 172 1.55 -6.65 -0.38
C LEU A 172 1.83 -6.61 1.13
N ASN A 173 2.45 -7.65 1.67
CA ASN A 173 2.82 -7.74 3.09
C ASN A 173 3.69 -6.54 3.49
N CYS A 174 4.67 -6.17 2.66
CA CYS A 174 5.51 -5.00 2.90
C CYS A 174 4.73 -3.67 2.91
N HIS A 175 3.72 -3.49 2.05
CA HIS A 175 2.85 -2.29 2.07
C HIS A 175 1.88 -2.25 3.25
N CYS A 176 1.58 -3.40 3.88
CA CYS A 176 0.76 -3.48 5.09
C CYS A 176 1.59 -3.27 6.36
N PHE A 177 2.77 -3.89 6.46
CA PHE A 177 3.61 -3.87 7.66
C PHE A 177 4.60 -2.70 7.70
N THR A 178 4.87 -2.08 6.55
CA THR A 178 5.63 -0.84 6.43
C THR A 178 4.81 0.16 5.64
N SER A 179 4.82 1.44 6.01
CA SER A 179 4.05 2.46 5.28
C SER A 179 4.59 2.77 3.86
N ALA A 180 5.54 1.96 3.36
CA ALA A 180 6.32 2.24 2.17
C ALA A 180 5.46 2.46 0.91
N ARG A 181 5.87 3.43 0.10
CA ARG A 181 5.20 3.79 -1.16
C ARG A 181 5.70 2.89 -2.29
N LEU A 182 4.93 2.77 -3.37
CA LEU A 182 5.21 1.90 -4.53
C LEU A 182 6.70 1.81 -4.93
N ALA A 183 7.32 2.92 -5.32
CA ALA A 183 8.73 2.96 -5.76
C ALA A 183 9.75 2.65 -4.63
N GLU A 184 9.39 2.86 -3.36
CA GLU A 184 10.29 2.62 -2.22
C GLU A 184 10.46 1.13 -1.92
N LEU A 185 9.63 0.26 -2.50
CA LEU A 185 9.75 -1.20 -2.44
C LEU A 185 10.13 -1.81 -3.79
N CYS A 186 9.45 -1.45 -4.88
CA CYS A 186 9.65 -2.11 -6.18
C CYS A 186 11.05 -1.88 -6.78
N GLU A 187 11.69 -0.75 -6.43
CA GLU A 187 13.05 -0.39 -6.88
C GLU A 187 14.12 -0.69 -5.80
N ALA A 188 13.77 -1.41 -4.72
CA ALA A 188 14.69 -1.75 -3.64
C ALA A 188 15.73 -2.81 -4.04
N LYS A 189 16.98 -2.58 -3.65
CA LYS A 189 18.13 -3.44 -3.95
C LYS A 189 18.69 -4.10 -2.68
N TYR A 190 19.50 -5.16 -2.83
CA TYR A 190 20.08 -5.85 -1.68
C TYR A 190 20.90 -4.93 -0.77
N LYS A 191 21.65 -3.96 -1.33
CA LYS A 191 22.37 -2.91 -0.55
C LYS A 191 21.48 -1.95 0.26
N ASP A 192 20.16 -2.02 0.09
CA ASP A 192 19.16 -1.20 0.79
C ASP A 192 18.54 -1.98 1.97
N VAL A 193 18.95 -3.24 2.16
CA VAL A 193 18.38 -4.17 3.13
C VAL A 193 19.48 -4.83 3.96
N VAL A 194 19.25 -4.90 5.28
CA VAL A 194 20.14 -5.62 6.21
C VAL A 194 19.36 -6.80 6.78
N PHE A 195 19.85 -8.02 6.55
CA PHE A 195 19.29 -9.25 7.10
C PHE A 195 20.22 -9.81 8.17
N MET A 196 19.67 -10.28 9.30
CA MET A 196 20.46 -10.77 10.43
C MET A 196 19.70 -11.81 11.24
N VAL A 197 20.42 -12.65 11.98
CA VAL A 197 19.88 -13.36 13.14
C VAL A 197 20.29 -12.62 14.42
N GLY A 198 19.32 -12.38 15.31
CA GLY A 198 19.54 -11.84 16.65
C GLY A 198 19.24 -12.89 17.73
N TRP A 199 19.70 -12.65 18.95
CA TRP A 199 19.32 -13.44 20.13
C TRP A 199 18.32 -12.66 20.98
N LYS A 200 17.13 -13.23 21.24
CA LYS A 200 16.04 -12.63 22.03
C LYS A 200 15.35 -13.72 22.85
N GLU A 201 15.05 -13.41 24.12
CA GLU A 201 14.38 -14.34 25.06
C GLU A 201 14.96 -15.77 25.12
N GLY A 202 16.29 -15.91 24.96
CA GLY A 202 16.98 -17.19 25.04
C GLY A 202 17.07 -17.99 23.74
N GLU A 203 16.60 -17.43 22.62
CA GLU A 203 16.49 -18.12 21.33
C GLU A 203 16.92 -17.24 20.13
N PRO A 204 17.20 -17.84 18.95
CA PRO A 204 17.47 -17.10 17.73
C PRO A 204 16.18 -16.49 17.13
N GLU A 205 16.34 -15.38 16.41
CA GLU A 205 15.27 -14.64 15.75
C GLU A 205 15.79 -13.92 14.49
N LEU A 206 15.26 -14.28 13.32
CA LEU A 206 15.59 -13.60 12.05
C LEU A 206 14.95 -12.21 11.99
N LYS A 207 15.72 -11.22 11.54
CA LYS A 207 15.33 -9.81 11.45
C LYS A 207 15.79 -9.18 10.15
N LEU A 208 14.90 -8.38 9.56
CA LEU A 208 15.11 -7.69 8.30
C LEU A 208 14.89 -6.18 8.49
N LYS A 209 15.90 -5.38 8.16
CA LYS A 209 15.79 -3.92 8.13
C LYS A 209 15.77 -3.42 6.68
N ILE A 210 14.71 -2.73 6.28
CA ILE A 210 14.53 -2.16 4.95
C ILE A 210 14.76 -0.64 5.03
N GLN A 211 15.77 -0.12 4.32
CA GLN A 211 16.05 1.32 4.21
C GLN A 211 15.41 1.87 2.93
N ARG A 212 14.40 2.74 3.06
CA ARG A 212 13.63 3.29 1.93
C ARG A 212 14.43 4.40 1.21
N ARG A 213 15.47 4.05 0.43
CA ARG A 213 16.35 5.06 -0.21
C ARG A 213 15.60 6.05 -1.12
N ILE A 214 14.55 5.62 -1.82
CA ILE A 214 13.84 6.40 -2.86
C ILE A 214 12.65 7.19 -2.27
N CYS A 215 12.89 7.96 -1.21
CA CYS A 215 11.82 8.73 -0.54
C CYS A 215 11.29 9.92 -1.38
N LYS A 216 10.06 10.34 -1.09
CA LYS A 216 9.47 11.57 -1.66
C LYS A 216 10.06 12.80 -0.97
N GLY A 217 10.92 13.53 -1.67
CA GLY A 217 11.40 14.85 -1.23
C GLY A 217 12.46 14.85 -0.14
N LYS A 218 12.96 13.68 0.29
CA LYS A 218 14.08 13.49 1.21
C LYS A 218 15.21 12.72 0.53
N ASP A 219 16.43 13.26 0.66
CA ASP A 219 17.65 12.66 0.11
C ASP A 219 18.66 12.29 1.23
N LYS A 220 18.33 12.59 2.50
CA LYS A 220 19.03 12.21 3.73
C LYS A 220 18.02 11.78 4.80
N ASN A 221 18.46 11.05 5.82
CA ASN A 221 17.65 10.57 6.95
C ASN A 221 16.38 9.83 6.50
N GLN A 222 16.54 8.95 5.50
CA GLN A 222 15.51 8.04 5.02
C GLN A 222 15.00 7.13 6.16
N PRO A 223 13.69 6.83 6.19
CA PRO A 223 13.10 5.95 7.20
C PRO A 223 13.57 4.51 6.99
N GLU A 224 13.74 3.82 8.11
CA GLU A 224 14.07 2.40 8.17
C GLU A 224 12.93 1.66 8.86
N HIS A 225 12.50 0.54 8.29
CA HIS A 225 11.49 -0.35 8.88
C HIS A 225 12.12 -1.68 9.24
N ILE A 226 11.73 -2.25 10.38
CA ILE A 226 12.20 -3.53 10.87
C ILE A 226 11.04 -4.53 10.81
N LEU A 227 11.28 -5.65 10.13
CA LEU A 227 10.44 -6.84 10.14
C LEU A 227 11.21 -7.94 10.90
N TYR A 228 10.48 -8.84 11.56
CA TYR A 228 11.07 -9.84 12.45
C TYR A 228 10.25 -11.13 12.45
N GLU A 229 10.91 -12.24 12.74
CA GLU A 229 10.36 -13.60 12.68
C GLU A 229 9.33 -13.89 13.78
N LYS A 230 9.59 -13.41 15.00
CA LYS A 230 8.80 -13.77 16.18
C LYS A 230 7.62 -12.83 16.40
N LEU A 231 6.63 -12.94 15.51
CA LEU A 231 5.30 -12.42 15.74
C LEU A 231 4.55 -13.34 16.71
N SER A 232 4.22 -12.83 17.90
CA SER A 232 3.47 -13.55 18.93
C SER A 232 2.44 -12.62 19.57
N SER A 233 1.28 -13.19 19.86
CA SER A 233 0.17 -12.56 20.58
C SER A 233 -0.41 -13.57 21.56
N ASP A 234 -1.35 -13.15 22.40
CA ASP A 234 -2.11 -14.05 23.30
C ASP A 234 -2.89 -15.14 22.52
N ARG A 235 -3.07 -14.96 21.20
CA ARG A 235 -3.72 -15.88 20.28
C ARG A 235 -2.72 -16.76 19.49
N GLY A 236 -1.44 -16.74 19.84
CA GLY A 236 -0.37 -17.43 19.13
C GLY A 236 0.26 -16.63 17.97
N PRO A 237 0.97 -17.30 17.05
CA PRO A 237 1.56 -16.68 15.86
C PRO A 237 0.51 -16.46 14.75
N PRO A 238 0.68 -15.46 13.88
CA PRO A 238 -0.19 -15.29 12.72
C PRO A 238 0.03 -16.40 11.66
N PRO A 239 -0.95 -16.63 10.76
CA PRO A 239 -0.81 -17.53 9.62
C PRO A 239 0.44 -17.28 8.78
N LEU A 240 0.99 -18.35 8.20
CA LEU A 240 2.22 -18.28 7.40
C LEU A 240 2.14 -17.25 6.24
N TYR A 241 0.99 -17.04 5.58
CA TYR A 241 0.84 -15.98 4.56
C TYR A 241 1.07 -14.55 5.10
N ALA A 242 0.94 -14.34 6.40
CA ALA A 242 1.18 -13.06 7.08
C ALA A 242 2.57 -12.98 7.72
N GLN A 243 3.35 -14.07 7.77
CA GLN A 243 4.70 -14.06 8.35
C GLN A 243 5.64 -13.22 7.48
N PRO A 244 6.25 -12.14 8.00
CA PRO A 244 6.94 -11.15 7.18
C PRO A 244 8.30 -11.66 6.69
N ILE A 245 8.97 -12.55 7.43
CA ILE A 245 10.27 -13.12 7.04
C ILE A 245 10.11 -14.24 6.01
N LEU A 246 8.98 -14.98 6.01
CA LEU A 246 8.76 -16.17 5.16
C LEU A 246 9.10 -15.92 3.69
N PHE A 247 8.43 -14.94 3.09
CA PHE A 247 8.59 -14.64 1.66
C PHE A 247 9.93 -13.97 1.32
N PHE A 248 10.49 -13.17 2.24
CA PHE A 248 11.84 -12.62 2.04
C PHE A 248 12.93 -13.69 2.09
N LEU A 249 12.85 -14.62 3.03
CA LEU A 249 13.79 -15.74 3.14
C LEU A 249 13.72 -16.63 1.89
N ALA A 250 12.51 -16.93 1.40
CA ALA A 250 12.32 -17.61 0.12
C ALA A 250 12.94 -16.81 -1.05
N ASN A 251 12.74 -15.49 -1.10
CA ASN A 251 13.34 -14.65 -2.14
C ASN A 251 14.88 -14.68 -2.11
N PHE A 252 15.51 -14.53 -0.94
CA PHE A 252 16.97 -14.47 -0.81
C PHE A 252 17.64 -15.82 -1.13
N LEU A 253 17.06 -16.92 -0.64
CA LEU A 253 17.55 -18.29 -0.90
C LEU A 253 17.30 -18.74 -2.35
N SER A 254 16.19 -18.35 -2.97
CA SER A 254 15.96 -18.69 -4.37
C SER A 254 16.90 -17.93 -5.32
N SER A 255 17.24 -16.68 -4.98
CA SER A 255 18.13 -15.82 -5.75
C SER A 255 19.63 -16.03 -5.45
N GLY A 256 20.00 -16.93 -4.53
CA GLY A 256 21.40 -17.21 -4.18
C GLY A 256 22.17 -15.97 -3.70
N ALA A 257 21.48 -15.03 -3.06
CA ALA A 257 22.01 -13.68 -2.82
C ALA A 257 22.91 -13.57 -1.58
N ILE A 258 22.81 -14.52 -0.65
CA ILE A 258 23.57 -14.57 0.59
C ILE A 258 24.95 -15.18 0.30
N LYS A 259 25.99 -14.53 0.83
CA LYS A 259 27.39 -14.94 0.67
C LYS A 259 27.62 -16.30 1.37
N GLY A 260 28.25 -17.23 0.65
CA GLY A 260 28.46 -18.61 1.11
C GLY A 260 27.34 -19.60 0.76
N ASP A 261 26.27 -19.15 0.08
CA ASP A 261 25.17 -19.98 -0.42
C ASP A 261 24.58 -20.99 0.60
N PRO A 262 24.17 -20.52 1.81
CA PRO A 262 23.63 -21.39 2.85
C PRO A 262 22.34 -22.09 2.43
N ALA A 263 22.13 -23.31 2.94
CA ALA A 263 20.86 -24.02 2.78
C ALA A 263 19.73 -23.36 3.59
N LEU A 264 18.49 -23.75 3.31
CA LEU A 264 17.32 -23.34 4.10
C LEU A 264 17.46 -23.77 5.57
N GLU A 265 17.93 -24.99 5.77
CA GLU A 265 18.15 -25.61 7.06
C GLU A 265 19.25 -24.87 7.84
N ASP A 266 20.35 -24.48 7.19
CA ASP A 266 21.42 -23.66 7.79
C ASP A 266 20.87 -22.28 8.24
N MET A 267 20.10 -21.63 7.36
CA MET A 267 19.55 -20.30 7.61
C MET A 267 18.65 -20.20 8.85
N LEU A 268 17.96 -21.29 9.20
CA LEU A 268 17.17 -21.36 10.43
C LEU A 268 18.03 -21.81 11.61
N ASN A 269 19.01 -22.69 11.41
CA ASN A 269 19.89 -23.20 12.48
C ASN A 269 21.01 -22.24 12.90
N TYR A 270 21.26 -21.13 12.19
CA TYR A 270 22.28 -20.16 12.60
C TYR A 270 21.98 -19.51 13.97
N ILE A 271 22.99 -19.53 14.84
CA ILE A 271 23.00 -18.92 16.17
C ILE A 271 24.08 -17.83 16.19
N PRO A 272 23.80 -16.62 16.74
CA PRO A 272 24.83 -15.59 16.93
C PRO A 272 26.03 -16.09 17.75
N PRO A 273 27.28 -15.67 17.44
CA PRO A 273 28.46 -16.04 18.22
C PRO A 273 28.31 -15.69 19.71
N GLN A 274 28.86 -16.51 20.62
CA GLN A 274 28.68 -16.34 22.08
C GLN A 274 29.04 -14.93 22.61
N ASN A 275 29.96 -14.21 21.94
CA ASN A 275 30.37 -12.85 22.28
C ASN A 275 29.57 -11.73 21.56
N ARG A 276 28.54 -12.06 20.77
CA ARG A 276 27.70 -11.10 20.00
C ARG A 276 26.23 -11.52 20.01
N ARG A 277 25.34 -10.62 20.46
CA ARG A 277 23.88 -10.86 20.44
C ARG A 277 23.23 -10.86 19.05
N HIS A 278 24.01 -10.77 17.96
CA HIS A 278 23.53 -10.82 16.59
C HIS A 278 24.63 -11.20 15.58
N TRP A 279 24.23 -11.68 14.41
CA TRP A 279 25.06 -11.93 13.25
C TRP A 279 24.32 -11.41 12.00
N ILE A 280 24.93 -10.45 11.29
CA ILE A 280 24.43 -9.91 10.01
C ILE A 280 24.88 -10.81 8.87
N PHE A 281 23.96 -11.20 7.99
CA PHE A 281 24.27 -11.94 6.77
C PHE A 281 24.82 -10.99 5.70
N GLU A 282 25.96 -11.34 5.11
CA GLU A 282 26.54 -10.59 4.01
C GLU A 282 25.89 -10.99 2.68
N TRP A 283 25.61 -10.00 1.82
CA TRP A 283 25.23 -10.24 0.43
C TRP A 283 26.47 -10.51 -0.42
N LYS A 284 26.32 -11.20 -1.55
CA LYS A 284 27.36 -11.23 -2.59
C LYS A 284 27.53 -9.85 -3.22
N ASP A 285 28.76 -9.46 -3.53
CA ASP A 285 29.07 -8.11 -4.03
C ASP A 285 28.35 -7.80 -5.36
N GLU A 286 28.28 -8.79 -6.25
CA GLU A 286 27.53 -8.76 -7.52
C GLU A 286 26.01 -8.55 -7.34
N MET A 287 25.46 -8.90 -6.17
CA MET A 287 24.03 -8.77 -5.88
C MET A 287 23.66 -7.43 -5.24
N LEU A 288 24.62 -6.64 -4.75
CA LEU A 288 24.36 -5.38 -4.04
C LEU A 288 23.54 -4.39 -4.87
N GLU A 289 23.79 -4.30 -6.18
CA GLU A 289 23.05 -3.44 -7.10
C GLU A 289 21.84 -4.13 -7.77
N SER A 290 21.62 -5.43 -7.54
CA SER A 290 20.49 -6.19 -8.10
C SER A 290 19.18 -5.89 -7.36
N PRO A 291 18.03 -5.91 -8.06
CA PRO A 291 16.73 -5.71 -7.44
C PRO A 291 16.32 -6.91 -6.58
N ILE A 292 15.65 -6.66 -5.46
CA ILE A 292 15.03 -7.72 -4.64
C ILE A 292 13.74 -8.23 -5.31
N PHE A 293 13.05 -7.34 -6.04
CA PHE A 293 11.85 -7.64 -6.83
C PHE A 293 12.15 -7.40 -8.32
N PRO A 294 12.67 -8.41 -9.03
CA PRO A 294 12.94 -8.32 -10.45
C PRO A 294 11.64 -8.34 -11.30
N GLU A 295 11.74 -7.94 -12.56
CA GLU A 295 10.80 -8.42 -13.57
C GLU A 295 11.14 -9.86 -13.98
N TRP A 296 10.14 -10.68 -14.23
CA TRP A 296 10.31 -12.08 -14.66
C TRP A 296 9.90 -12.26 -16.13
N ASP A 297 10.61 -13.15 -16.82
CA ASP A 297 10.10 -13.86 -18.01
C ASP A 297 9.81 -15.34 -17.66
N ALA A 298 9.62 -16.19 -18.67
CA ALA A 298 9.24 -17.59 -18.45
C ALA A 298 10.39 -18.47 -17.96
N ASP A 299 11.64 -18.02 -18.11
CA ASP A 299 12.85 -18.78 -17.80
C ASP A 299 13.45 -18.34 -16.45
N GLY A 300 13.23 -17.09 -16.04
CA GLY A 300 13.59 -16.66 -14.69
C GLY A 300 13.48 -15.14 -14.42
N PRO A 301 14.19 -14.65 -13.38
CA PRO A 301 14.24 -13.23 -13.03
C PRO A 301 15.26 -12.47 -13.90
N LYS A 302 14.88 -11.26 -14.32
CA LYS A 302 15.73 -10.33 -15.09
C LYS A 302 16.54 -9.41 -14.18
N PRO A 303 17.68 -8.87 -14.66
CA PRO A 303 18.44 -7.81 -13.98
C PRO A 303 17.76 -6.42 -14.04
N LEU A 304 16.44 -6.36 -14.07
CA LEU A 304 15.64 -5.13 -14.13
C LEU A 304 14.67 -5.07 -12.95
N ALA A 305 14.68 -3.95 -12.23
CA ALA A 305 13.75 -3.71 -11.13
C ALA A 305 12.31 -3.60 -11.61
N ARG A 306 11.38 -4.20 -10.86
CA ARG A 306 9.97 -4.25 -11.23
C ARG A 306 9.34 -2.86 -11.31
N SER A 307 8.70 -2.53 -12.44
CA SER A 307 8.07 -1.22 -12.61
C SER A 307 6.99 -0.95 -11.53
N PRO A 308 7.05 0.17 -10.78
CA PRO A 308 6.04 0.49 -9.76
C PRO A 308 4.63 0.64 -10.34
N CYS A 309 4.51 1.11 -11.58
CA CYS A 309 3.26 1.18 -12.31
C CYS A 309 2.74 -0.22 -12.69
N ASN A 310 3.62 -1.14 -13.06
CA ASN A 310 3.27 -2.53 -13.36
C ASN A 310 2.72 -3.23 -12.09
N TRP A 311 3.42 -3.11 -10.95
CA TRP A 311 2.95 -3.61 -9.66
C TRP A 311 1.58 -3.04 -9.26
N SER A 312 1.39 -1.70 -9.33
CA SER A 312 0.11 -1.09 -8.96
C SER A 312 -1.07 -1.56 -9.82
N HIS A 313 -0.84 -1.86 -11.11
CA HIS A 313 -1.88 -2.44 -11.96
C HIS A 313 -2.12 -3.94 -11.65
N GLN A 314 -1.07 -4.72 -11.36
CA GLN A 314 -1.22 -6.13 -11.00
C GLN A 314 -1.95 -6.31 -9.66
N ALA A 315 -1.62 -5.53 -8.64
CA ALA A 315 -2.30 -5.55 -7.35
C ALA A 315 -3.78 -5.13 -7.45
N SER A 316 -4.09 -4.10 -8.25
CA SER A 316 -5.47 -3.70 -8.54
C SER A 316 -6.25 -4.80 -9.27
N ARG A 317 -5.64 -5.45 -10.29
CA ARG A 317 -6.22 -6.61 -10.99
C ARG A 317 -6.40 -7.83 -10.08
N TRP A 318 -5.49 -8.07 -9.13
CA TRP A 318 -5.61 -9.14 -8.14
C TRP A 318 -6.80 -8.91 -7.23
N ALA A 319 -6.97 -7.70 -6.72
CA ALA A 319 -8.14 -7.34 -5.93
C ALA A 319 -9.46 -7.51 -6.69
N ILE A 320 -9.52 -7.13 -7.98
CA ILE A 320 -10.72 -7.37 -8.80
C ILE A 320 -11.01 -8.88 -8.94
N ARG A 321 -9.99 -9.72 -9.15
CA ARG A 321 -10.17 -11.19 -9.14
C ARG A 321 -10.64 -11.74 -7.79
N ALA A 322 -10.28 -11.07 -6.69
CA ALA A 322 -10.69 -11.43 -5.34
C ALA A 322 -12.10 -10.92 -4.96
N GLY A 323 -12.80 -10.18 -5.83
CA GLY A 323 -14.16 -9.67 -5.60
C GLY A 323 -14.24 -8.16 -5.30
N PHE A 324 -13.13 -7.43 -5.23
CA PHE A 324 -13.14 -5.99 -4.95
C PHE A 324 -13.44 -5.17 -6.21
N VAL A 325 -14.65 -4.59 -6.29
CA VAL A 325 -15.18 -3.94 -7.51
C VAL A 325 -14.23 -2.88 -8.07
N ASP A 326 -13.76 -1.94 -7.25
CA ASP A 326 -12.85 -0.87 -7.69
C ASP A 326 -11.36 -1.25 -7.63
N GLY A 327 -11.06 -2.45 -7.15
CA GLY A 327 -9.71 -2.98 -6.94
C GLY A 327 -8.93 -2.27 -5.83
N CYS A 328 -7.72 -2.76 -5.54
CA CYS A 328 -6.84 -2.21 -4.52
C CYS A 328 -5.75 -1.33 -5.16
N GLY A 329 -5.70 -0.04 -4.80
CA GLY A 329 -4.54 0.80 -5.05
C GLY A 329 -3.63 0.79 -3.82
N MET A 330 -2.31 0.84 -3.97
CA MET A 330 -1.37 0.69 -2.84
C MET A 330 -1.37 1.85 -1.82
N HIS A 331 -2.27 2.82 -1.96
CA HIS A 331 -2.62 3.72 -0.86
C HIS A 331 -3.55 3.07 0.18
N CYS A 332 -4.38 2.09 -0.19
CA CYS A 332 -5.32 1.42 0.72
C CYS A 332 -4.63 0.67 1.89
N PRO A 333 -3.60 -0.18 1.69
CA PRO A 333 -2.83 -0.76 2.80
C PRO A 333 -2.03 0.30 3.58
N ARG A 334 -1.53 1.36 2.90
CA ARG A 334 -0.86 2.48 3.58
C ARG A 334 -1.83 3.31 4.44
N ARG A 335 -3.13 3.40 4.12
CA ARG A 335 -4.12 4.04 5.02
C ARG A 335 -4.36 3.19 6.25
N ASP A 336 -4.70 1.92 6.05
CA ASP A 336 -5.07 1.02 7.15
C ASP A 336 -3.91 0.86 8.15
N SER A 337 -2.67 0.73 7.66
CA SER A 337 -1.48 0.67 8.52
C SER A 337 -1.09 1.98 9.20
N LEU A 338 -1.52 3.14 8.68
CA LEU A 338 -1.30 4.44 9.35
C LEU A 338 -2.37 4.74 10.40
N LEU A 339 -3.62 4.33 10.14
CA LEU A 339 -4.71 4.39 11.10
C LEU A 339 -4.45 3.42 12.27
N LYS A 340 -4.10 2.15 11.99
CA LYS A 340 -3.69 1.19 13.04
C LYS A 340 -2.45 1.65 13.82
N ALA A 341 -1.50 2.33 13.19
CA ALA A 341 -0.37 2.94 13.92
C ALA A 341 -0.82 4.09 14.85
N ASN A 342 -1.75 4.93 14.40
CA ASN A 342 -2.35 6.00 15.22
C ASN A 342 -3.10 5.44 16.43
N ASP A 343 -3.99 4.46 16.19
CA ASP A 343 -4.85 3.91 17.23
C ASP A 343 -4.09 2.99 18.22
N SER A 344 -2.86 2.57 17.87
CA SER A 344 -1.95 1.80 18.76
C SER A 344 -1.45 2.55 20.01
N GLY A 345 -1.82 3.82 20.21
CA GLY A 345 -1.31 4.68 21.28
C GLY A 345 0.10 5.24 21.02
N ALA A 346 0.61 5.11 19.79
CA ALA A 346 1.88 5.71 19.38
C ALA A 346 1.78 7.25 19.29
N SER A 347 2.85 7.97 19.63
CA SER A 347 2.85 9.43 19.53
C SER A 347 2.76 9.91 18.08
N ILE A 348 2.23 11.11 17.86
CA ILE A 348 2.08 11.67 16.51
C ILE A 348 3.44 11.78 15.79
N GLU A 349 4.54 12.03 16.49
CA GLU A 349 5.91 12.00 15.95
C GLU A 349 6.35 10.59 15.53
N GLN A 350 5.96 9.56 16.29
CA GLN A 350 6.21 8.16 15.93
C GLN A 350 5.42 7.77 14.68
N VAL A 351 4.13 8.12 14.60
CA VAL A 351 3.28 7.89 13.42
C VAL A 351 3.82 8.65 12.22
N LEU A 352 4.24 9.92 12.37
CA LEU A 352 4.85 10.72 11.29
C LEU A 352 6.19 10.15 10.81
N LYS A 353 7.03 9.65 11.73
CA LYS A 353 8.28 8.95 11.40
C LYS A 353 8.01 7.65 10.64
N TYR A 354 7.07 6.83 11.13
CA TYR A 354 6.64 5.60 10.47
C TYR A 354 6.04 5.89 9.09
N ALA A 355 5.24 6.95 8.95
CA ALA A 355 4.62 7.40 7.71
C ALA A 355 5.58 7.96 6.66
N ASP A 356 6.81 8.32 7.03
CA ASP A 356 7.68 9.19 6.25
C ASP A 356 7.00 10.52 5.86
N GLN A 357 6.46 11.21 6.87
CA GLN A 357 5.60 12.37 6.69
C GLN A 357 6.13 13.53 7.54
N GLN A 358 6.35 14.70 6.93
CA GLN A 358 6.88 15.89 7.64
C GLN A 358 5.78 16.82 8.16
N ASN A 359 4.62 16.82 7.50
CA ASN A 359 3.48 17.67 7.89
C ASN A 359 2.31 16.79 8.36
N SER A 360 1.85 17.02 9.60
CA SER A 360 0.70 16.33 10.22
C SER A 360 -0.62 16.60 9.51
N ALA A 361 -0.74 17.72 8.79
CA ALA A 361 -1.88 18.04 7.95
C ALA A 361 -2.19 16.97 6.90
N VAL A 362 -1.13 16.49 6.24
CA VAL A 362 -1.24 15.55 5.12
C VAL A 362 -1.53 14.14 5.63
N LEU A 363 -1.03 13.78 6.82
CA LEU A 363 -1.38 12.52 7.51
C LEU A 363 -2.89 12.49 7.78
N ARG A 364 -3.38 13.52 8.49
CA ARG A 364 -4.78 13.77 8.83
C ARG A 364 -5.71 13.72 7.60
N ARG A 365 -5.63 14.73 6.73
CA ARG A 365 -6.50 14.88 5.54
C ARG A 365 -6.50 13.72 4.53
N ASN A 366 -5.42 12.93 4.42
CA ASN A 366 -5.27 11.94 3.33
C ASN A 366 -5.23 10.47 3.77
N TYR A 367 -4.99 10.19 5.05
CA TYR A 367 -4.74 8.83 5.55
C TYR A 367 -5.55 8.43 6.79
N LEU A 368 -5.83 9.35 7.72
CA LEU A 368 -6.69 9.04 8.88
C LEU A 368 -8.18 9.10 8.49
N GLY A 369 -8.54 10.00 7.56
CA GLY A 369 -9.88 10.04 6.97
C GLY A 369 -10.91 10.76 7.82
N SER A 370 -12.19 10.57 7.50
CA SER A 370 -13.33 11.21 8.20
C SER A 370 -14.03 10.27 9.19
N MET A 371 -13.51 9.06 9.42
CA MET A 371 -14.07 8.10 10.37
C MET A 371 -13.40 8.32 11.73
N ASN A 372 -14.16 8.77 12.72
CA ASN A 372 -13.66 8.91 14.09
C ASN A 372 -13.42 7.51 14.70
N THR A 373 -12.24 7.26 15.24
CA THR A 373 -11.87 5.99 15.89
C THR A 373 -12.13 5.97 17.40
N ILE A 374 -12.56 7.11 17.98
CA ILE A 374 -12.88 7.22 19.40
C ILE A 374 -14.20 6.52 19.71
N ASP A 375 -14.17 5.60 20.69
CA ASP A 375 -15.38 4.99 21.26
C ASP A 375 -16.13 5.97 22.16
N GLY A 376 -16.93 6.85 21.54
CA GLY A 376 -17.76 7.82 22.25
C GLY A 376 -18.78 7.18 23.21
N ALA A 377 -19.23 5.95 22.93
CA ALA A 377 -20.17 5.24 23.79
C ALA A 377 -19.47 4.66 25.02
N GLY A 378 -18.34 3.95 24.82
CA GLY A 378 -17.49 3.45 25.90
C GLY A 378 -16.97 4.56 26.80
N CYS A 379 -16.46 5.65 26.22
CA CYS A 379 -16.02 6.84 26.95
C CYS A 379 -17.15 7.47 27.78
N PHE A 380 -18.37 7.60 27.23
CA PHE A 380 -19.49 8.23 27.93
C PHE A 380 -20.03 7.36 29.08
N LEU A 381 -20.06 6.03 28.88
CA LEU A 381 -20.60 5.07 29.84
C LEU A 381 -19.58 4.54 30.85
N GLY A 382 -18.30 4.89 30.71
CA GLY A 382 -17.21 4.40 31.57
C GLY A 382 -16.91 2.90 31.36
N MET A 383 -17.06 2.41 30.14
CA MET A 383 -16.85 1.01 29.75
C MET A 383 -15.48 0.80 29.09
N ASP A 384 -15.08 -0.46 28.93
CA ASP A 384 -13.89 -0.84 28.16
C ASP A 384 -13.98 -0.33 26.71
N LEU A 385 -12.99 0.46 26.27
CA LEU A 385 -13.02 1.17 24.99
C LEU A 385 -12.76 0.23 23.81
N ARG A 386 -13.65 0.25 22.81
CA ARG A 386 -13.46 -0.47 21.55
C ARG A 386 -12.50 0.25 20.60
N GLN A 387 -11.57 -0.50 20.03
CA GLN A 387 -10.60 -0.03 19.02
C GLN A 387 -11.00 -0.43 17.57
N ASP A 388 -12.04 -1.24 17.42
CA ASP A 388 -12.44 -1.88 16.16
C ASP A 388 -13.65 -1.23 15.47
N LEU A 389 -14.26 -0.20 16.08
CA LEU A 389 -15.51 0.44 15.64
C LEU A 389 -15.53 0.88 14.17
N THR A 390 -14.37 1.23 13.60
CA THR A 390 -14.26 1.66 12.19
C THR A 390 -13.86 0.53 11.23
N GLU A 391 -13.45 -0.65 11.70
CA GLU A 391 -12.92 -1.71 10.83
C GLU A 391 -13.98 -2.21 9.84
N ASP A 392 -15.24 -2.38 10.25
CA ASP A 392 -16.31 -2.83 9.36
C ASP A 392 -16.61 -1.81 8.25
N PHE A 393 -16.71 -0.51 8.60
CA PHE A 393 -16.92 0.58 7.63
C PHE A 393 -15.71 0.77 6.72
N ARG A 394 -14.48 0.64 7.26
CA ARG A 394 -13.25 0.59 6.47
C ARG A 394 -13.25 -0.61 5.53
N SER A 395 -13.76 -1.76 5.96
CA SER A 395 -13.80 -2.97 5.12
C SER A 395 -14.77 -2.81 3.96
N ALA A 396 -15.98 -2.31 4.25
CA ALA A 396 -17.01 -1.98 3.28
C ALA A 396 -16.54 -0.97 2.22
N SER A 397 -15.64 -0.03 2.57
CA SER A 397 -15.09 0.97 1.64
C SER A 397 -14.42 0.40 0.38
N MET A 398 -13.97 -0.86 0.43
CA MET A 398 -13.36 -1.56 -0.70
C MET A 398 -14.37 -2.21 -1.66
N ARG A 399 -15.66 -2.23 -1.30
CA ARG A 399 -16.79 -2.91 -1.99
C ARG A 399 -16.41 -4.29 -2.53
N TRP A 400 -16.36 -5.25 -1.61
CA TRP A 400 -16.23 -6.67 -1.94
C TRP A 400 -17.59 -7.27 -2.34
N ILE A 401 -17.61 -8.05 -3.42
CA ILE A 401 -18.76 -8.84 -3.88
C ILE A 401 -18.29 -10.27 -4.14
N MET A 402 -19.02 -11.26 -3.61
CA MET A 402 -18.76 -12.67 -3.90
C MET A 402 -19.03 -12.99 -5.37
N ASP A 403 -18.17 -13.79 -5.98
CA ASP A 403 -18.26 -14.25 -7.38
C ASP A 403 -18.50 -13.13 -8.44
N LEU A 404 -17.93 -11.94 -8.17
CA LEU A 404 -17.83 -10.81 -9.11
C LEU A 404 -17.35 -11.28 -10.51
N PRO A 405 -18.08 -11.01 -11.61
CA PRO A 405 -17.79 -11.55 -12.93
C PRO A 405 -16.47 -11.02 -13.48
N LEU A 406 -15.66 -11.90 -14.07
CA LEU A 406 -14.29 -11.61 -14.48
C LEU A 406 -14.15 -11.49 -16.02
N GLY A 407 -15.16 -11.94 -16.75
CA GLY A 407 -15.46 -11.58 -18.14
C GLY A 407 -16.93 -11.17 -18.31
N LEU A 408 -17.31 -10.76 -19.52
CA LEU A 408 -18.73 -10.67 -19.90
C LEU A 408 -19.30 -12.08 -20.03
N SER A 409 -20.56 -12.27 -19.62
CA SER A 409 -21.33 -13.46 -19.96
C SER A 409 -21.59 -13.50 -21.47
N ALA A 410 -21.79 -14.69 -22.04
CA ALA A 410 -22.11 -14.87 -23.45
C ALA A 410 -23.38 -14.12 -23.88
N GLN A 411 -24.34 -13.90 -22.96
CA GLN A 411 -25.49 -13.01 -23.20
C GLN A 411 -25.05 -11.54 -23.30
N ALA A 412 -24.35 -10.99 -22.30
CA ALA A 412 -23.94 -9.59 -22.30
C ALA A 412 -22.95 -9.26 -23.44
N GLN A 413 -22.13 -10.24 -23.83
CA GLN A 413 -21.33 -10.19 -25.05
C GLN A 413 -22.24 -10.10 -26.29
N ALA A 414 -23.20 -11.01 -26.48
CA ALA A 414 -24.10 -10.98 -27.62
C ALA A 414 -24.97 -9.70 -27.70
N GLU A 415 -25.32 -9.08 -26.58
CA GLU A 415 -25.96 -7.75 -26.52
C GLU A 415 -25.01 -6.64 -26.96
N LEU A 416 -23.76 -6.64 -26.47
CA LEU A 416 -22.72 -5.73 -26.93
C LEU A 416 -22.41 -5.87 -28.43
N GLU A 417 -22.46 -7.09 -28.98
CA GLU A 417 -22.20 -7.33 -30.40
C GLU A 417 -23.27 -6.75 -31.34
N GLN A 418 -24.48 -6.52 -30.83
CA GLN A 418 -25.58 -5.87 -31.56
C GLN A 418 -25.50 -4.34 -31.54
N GLN A 419 -24.59 -3.75 -30.75
CA GLN A 419 -24.44 -2.30 -30.69
C GLN A 419 -23.78 -1.74 -31.94
N ASP A 420 -24.30 -0.61 -32.39
CA ASP A 420 -23.89 0.10 -33.59
C ASP A 420 -22.38 0.34 -33.69
N ASP A 421 -21.75 0.77 -32.60
CA ASP A 421 -20.32 1.06 -32.56
C ASP A 421 -19.45 -0.22 -32.53
N TRP A 422 -19.95 -1.31 -31.94
CA TRP A 422 -19.33 -2.62 -32.08
C TRP A 422 -19.37 -3.10 -33.52
N MET A 423 -20.52 -2.96 -34.19
CA MET A 423 -20.69 -3.34 -35.60
C MET A 423 -19.76 -2.53 -36.50
N LYS A 424 -19.70 -1.20 -36.34
CA LYS A 424 -18.77 -0.30 -37.05
C LYS A 424 -17.31 -0.71 -36.84
N ILE A 425 -16.89 -0.97 -35.60
CA ILE A 425 -15.51 -1.39 -35.28
C ILE A 425 -15.20 -2.76 -35.89
N SER A 426 -16.13 -3.72 -35.79
CA SER A 426 -15.97 -5.07 -36.32
C SER A 426 -15.98 -5.11 -37.86
N GLN A 427 -16.75 -4.24 -38.51
CA GLN A 427 -16.70 -4.06 -39.97
C GLN A 427 -15.36 -3.44 -40.41
N ASN A 428 -14.85 -2.43 -39.71
CA ASN A 428 -13.52 -1.88 -39.95
C ASN A 428 -12.42 -2.94 -39.81
N ILE A 429 -12.49 -3.81 -38.80
CA ILE A 429 -11.55 -4.93 -38.62
C ILE A 429 -11.61 -5.91 -39.79
N LYS A 430 -12.81 -6.24 -40.30
CA LYS A 430 -12.99 -7.10 -41.49
C LYS A 430 -12.39 -6.45 -42.74
N LEU A 431 -12.73 -5.18 -43.03
CA LEU A 431 -12.21 -4.43 -44.19
C LEU A 431 -10.69 -4.31 -44.19
N LEU A 432 -10.08 -3.94 -43.06
CA LEU A 432 -8.63 -3.85 -42.91
C LEU A 432 -7.95 -5.22 -43.06
N THR A 433 -8.63 -6.31 -42.69
CA THR A 433 -8.10 -7.68 -42.87
C THR A 433 -8.04 -8.05 -44.35
N LEU A 434 -9.12 -7.81 -45.11
CA LEU A 434 -9.15 -8.00 -46.56
C LEU A 434 -8.08 -7.16 -47.29
N GLN A 435 -7.85 -5.91 -46.85
CA GLN A 435 -6.81 -5.04 -47.42
C GLN A 435 -5.37 -5.51 -47.10
N ILE A 436 -5.16 -6.18 -45.96
CA ILE A 436 -3.88 -6.83 -45.60
C ILE A 436 -3.65 -8.09 -46.43
N GLU A 437 -4.71 -8.87 -46.66
CA GLU A 437 -4.70 -10.15 -47.38
C GLU A 437 -4.66 -10.00 -48.91
N HIS A 438 -4.98 -8.81 -49.44
CA HIS A 438 -4.84 -8.50 -50.86
C HIS A 438 -3.36 -8.53 -51.31
N ASP A 439 -3.06 -9.30 -52.36
CA ASP A 439 -1.67 -9.57 -52.79
C ASP A 439 -0.92 -8.31 -53.23
N GLY A 440 -1.59 -7.38 -53.92
CA GLY A 440 -0.99 -6.14 -54.43
C GLY A 440 -0.65 -5.07 -53.37
N THR A 441 -0.88 -5.33 -52.08
CA THR A 441 -0.61 -4.37 -51.01
C THR A 441 0.88 -4.31 -50.65
N SER A 442 1.50 -3.14 -50.78
CA SER A 442 2.94 -2.93 -50.47
C SER A 442 3.28 -3.25 -49.00
N GLY A 443 4.55 -3.57 -48.71
CA GLY A 443 5.02 -3.88 -47.35
C GLY A 443 4.68 -2.78 -46.33
N ILE A 444 5.07 -1.54 -46.63
CA ILE A 444 4.85 -0.37 -45.75
C ILE A 444 3.34 -0.13 -45.56
N THR A 445 2.54 -0.19 -46.62
CA THR A 445 1.07 -0.06 -46.54
C THR A 445 0.48 -1.19 -45.69
N ARG A 446 0.94 -2.44 -45.84
CA ARG A 446 0.48 -3.60 -45.08
C ARG A 446 0.81 -3.47 -43.58
N GLU A 447 1.90 -2.80 -43.22
CA GLU A 447 2.22 -2.46 -41.82
C GLU A 447 1.35 -1.35 -41.24
N GLN A 448 1.12 -0.27 -41.98
CA GLN A 448 0.18 0.78 -41.59
C GLN A 448 -1.24 0.22 -41.38
N LEU A 449 -1.70 -0.68 -42.26
CA LEU A 449 -2.97 -1.38 -42.12
C LEU A 449 -2.99 -2.31 -40.89
N LYS A 450 -1.92 -3.08 -40.63
CA LYS A 450 -1.78 -3.87 -39.38
C LYS A 450 -1.87 -2.98 -38.14
N ALA A 451 -1.23 -1.82 -38.13
CA ALA A 451 -1.26 -0.86 -37.02
C ALA A 451 -2.67 -0.27 -36.82
N ARG A 452 -3.35 0.16 -37.89
CA ARG A 452 -4.75 0.65 -37.83
C ARG A 452 -5.71 -0.45 -37.37
N ARG A 453 -5.50 -1.71 -37.78
CA ARG A 453 -6.28 -2.86 -37.30
C ARG A 453 -6.03 -3.12 -35.81
N LYS A 454 -4.78 -3.00 -35.34
CA LYS A 454 -4.42 -3.07 -33.90
C LYS A 454 -5.12 -1.99 -33.09
N GLN A 455 -5.25 -0.76 -33.59
CA GLN A 455 -6.03 0.32 -32.96
C GLN A 455 -7.52 -0.06 -32.81
N TYR A 456 -8.15 -0.61 -33.85
CA TYR A 456 -9.55 -1.06 -33.75
C TYR A 456 -9.73 -2.24 -32.77
N TYR A 457 -8.79 -3.19 -32.70
CA TYR A 457 -8.80 -4.22 -31.65
C TYR A 457 -8.58 -3.66 -30.23
N VAL A 458 -7.94 -2.49 -30.07
CA VAL A 458 -7.89 -1.78 -28.79
C VAL A 458 -9.22 -1.06 -28.50
N LYS A 459 -9.83 -0.40 -29.49
CA LYS A 459 -11.17 0.20 -29.34
C LYS A 459 -12.21 -0.84 -28.92
N ARG A 460 -12.23 -2.01 -29.56
CA ARG A 460 -13.18 -3.09 -29.23
C ARG A 460 -13.01 -3.59 -27.79
N ARG A 461 -11.78 -3.91 -27.38
CA ARG A 461 -11.46 -4.31 -25.99
C ARG A 461 -11.77 -3.22 -24.95
N ARG A 462 -11.81 -1.94 -25.33
CA ARG A 462 -12.31 -0.88 -24.44
C ARG A 462 -13.82 -0.97 -24.26
N LEU A 463 -14.61 -1.26 -25.29
CA LEU A 463 -16.05 -1.51 -25.14
C LEU A 463 -16.33 -2.75 -24.26
N GLU A 464 -15.63 -3.86 -24.54
CA GLU A 464 -15.69 -5.11 -23.75
C GLU A 464 -15.44 -4.81 -22.25
N ALA A 465 -14.34 -4.09 -21.95
CA ALA A 465 -13.99 -3.71 -20.59
C ALA A 465 -14.94 -2.68 -19.95
N THR A 466 -15.47 -1.72 -20.72
CA THR A 466 -16.42 -0.71 -20.21
C THR A 466 -17.74 -1.38 -19.82
N LYS A 467 -18.30 -2.25 -20.67
CA LYS A 467 -19.54 -2.99 -20.35
C LYS A 467 -19.35 -3.94 -19.17
N LEU A 468 -18.18 -4.58 -19.04
CA LEU A 468 -17.86 -5.37 -17.86
C LEU A 468 -17.76 -4.50 -16.58
N ARG A 469 -17.15 -3.31 -16.67
CA ARG A 469 -17.09 -2.38 -15.52
C ARG A 469 -18.44 -1.78 -15.14
N GLU A 470 -19.35 -1.62 -16.09
CA GLU A 470 -20.74 -1.24 -15.86
C GLU A 470 -21.45 -2.34 -15.05
N ILE A 471 -21.41 -3.59 -15.52
CA ILE A 471 -22.02 -4.76 -14.85
C ILE A 471 -21.44 -4.94 -13.44
N GLN A 472 -20.11 -4.95 -13.29
CA GLN A 472 -19.44 -5.07 -11.98
C GLN A 472 -19.82 -3.95 -10.99
N LYS A 473 -20.14 -2.75 -11.48
CA LYS A 473 -20.56 -1.62 -10.62
C LYS A 473 -22.06 -1.63 -10.31
N ASN A 474 -22.86 -2.26 -11.15
CA ASN A 474 -24.32 -2.34 -10.99
C ASN A 474 -24.77 -3.65 -10.30
N GLN A 475 -23.89 -4.65 -10.16
CA GLN A 475 -24.18 -5.88 -9.41
C GLN A 475 -24.53 -5.57 -7.95
N PRO A 476 -25.65 -6.11 -7.41
CA PRO A 476 -26.05 -5.90 -6.02
C PRO A 476 -25.06 -6.55 -5.05
N LEU A 477 -25.10 -6.10 -3.80
CA LEU A 477 -24.42 -6.75 -2.68
C LEU A 477 -25.30 -7.90 -2.19
N GLU A 478 -24.89 -9.14 -2.47
CA GLU A 478 -25.54 -10.33 -1.94
C GLU A 478 -24.85 -10.78 -0.64
N TYR A 479 -25.62 -10.87 0.43
CA TYR A 479 -25.17 -11.26 1.78
C TYR A 479 -25.51 -12.71 2.13
N SER A 480 -26.03 -13.50 1.18
CA SER A 480 -26.37 -14.90 1.40
C SER A 480 -25.11 -15.74 1.66
N SER A 481 -25.12 -16.51 2.74
CA SER A 481 -24.14 -17.57 3.00
C SER A 481 -24.38 -18.83 2.18
N GLU A 482 -25.57 -18.99 1.60
CA GLU A 482 -25.97 -20.18 0.84
C GLU A 482 -25.55 -20.07 -0.63
N ARG A 483 -24.35 -20.55 -0.94
CA ARG A 483 -23.94 -20.77 -2.34
C ARG A 483 -24.75 -21.90 -2.96
N LYS A 484 -25.60 -21.61 -3.95
CA LYS A 484 -26.07 -22.67 -4.86
C LYS A 484 -24.92 -23.00 -5.83
N PRO A 485 -24.49 -24.28 -5.96
CA PRO A 485 -23.30 -24.63 -6.77
C PRO A 485 -23.37 -24.27 -8.26
N HIS A 486 -24.54 -23.90 -8.77
CA HIS A 486 -24.81 -23.58 -10.17
C HIS A 486 -25.01 -22.07 -10.46
N GLU A 487 -24.92 -21.21 -9.44
CA GLU A 487 -25.04 -19.74 -9.60
C GLU A 487 -23.67 -19.06 -9.82
N GLN A 488 -22.56 -19.79 -9.73
CA GLN A 488 -21.22 -19.31 -10.12
C GLN A 488 -21.18 -18.97 -11.62
N SER A 489 -21.23 -17.69 -11.97
CA SER A 489 -21.44 -17.25 -13.36
C SER A 489 -20.19 -17.24 -14.26
N ASP A 490 -19.01 -17.61 -13.76
CA ASP A 490 -17.76 -17.53 -14.52
C ASP A 490 -16.84 -18.72 -14.17
N TRP A 491 -16.56 -19.56 -15.18
CA TRP A 491 -15.71 -20.76 -15.06
C TRP A 491 -14.34 -20.51 -14.41
N ARG A 492 -13.84 -19.26 -14.41
CA ARG A 492 -12.57 -18.86 -13.78
C ARG A 492 -12.59 -19.06 -12.27
N HIS A 493 -13.75 -19.03 -11.61
CA HIS A 493 -13.88 -19.38 -10.18
C HIS A 493 -13.71 -20.88 -9.92
N GLY A 494 -13.81 -21.73 -10.94
CA GLY A 494 -13.48 -23.16 -10.85
C GLY A 494 -12.10 -23.52 -11.41
N HIS A 495 -11.33 -22.57 -11.96
CA HIS A 495 -10.14 -22.90 -12.76
C HIS A 495 -9.03 -23.57 -11.97
N PHE A 496 -8.66 -23.06 -10.78
CA PHE A 496 -7.53 -23.65 -10.04
C PHE A 496 -7.79 -25.11 -9.66
N ALA A 497 -9.01 -25.44 -9.21
CA ALA A 497 -9.40 -26.81 -8.91
C ALA A 497 -9.33 -27.77 -10.12
N ARG A 498 -9.39 -27.26 -11.36
CA ARG A 498 -9.22 -28.06 -12.59
C ARG A 498 -7.75 -28.38 -12.89
N VAL A 499 -6.79 -27.64 -12.30
CA VAL A 499 -5.36 -27.64 -12.67
C VAL A 499 -4.37 -27.81 -11.50
N MET A 500 -4.85 -27.82 -10.24
CA MET A 500 -4.01 -27.82 -9.02
C MET A 500 -3.03 -28.99 -8.93
N ASP A 501 -3.36 -30.14 -9.52
CA ASP A 501 -2.47 -31.31 -9.56
C ASP A 501 -1.24 -31.13 -10.48
N LEU A 502 -1.25 -30.11 -11.34
CA LEU A 502 -0.10 -29.71 -12.16
C LEU A 502 0.88 -28.79 -11.41
N LEU A 503 0.53 -28.33 -10.20
CA LEU A 503 1.34 -27.48 -9.33
C LEU A 503 1.32 -28.03 -7.89
N PRO A 504 1.99 -29.15 -7.61
CA PRO A 504 1.95 -29.78 -6.29
C PRO A 504 2.45 -28.85 -5.17
N GLU A 505 3.40 -27.95 -5.46
CA GLU A 505 3.87 -26.89 -4.55
C GLU A 505 2.74 -25.91 -4.22
N ARG A 506 2.07 -25.35 -5.24
CA ARG A 506 0.96 -24.40 -5.02
C ARG A 506 -0.25 -25.09 -4.35
N LYS A 507 -0.50 -26.37 -4.66
CA LYS A 507 -1.53 -27.19 -4.01
C LYS A 507 -1.24 -27.39 -2.52
N ARG A 508 0.01 -27.67 -2.12
CA ARG A 508 0.41 -27.68 -0.70
C ARG A 508 0.25 -26.30 -0.06
N LEU A 509 0.87 -25.27 -0.64
CA LEU A 509 0.83 -23.89 -0.15
C LEU A 509 -0.61 -23.36 0.04
N SER A 510 -1.56 -23.77 -0.80
CA SER A 510 -2.98 -23.38 -0.67
C SER A 510 -3.66 -23.85 0.62
N HIS A 511 -3.05 -24.79 1.35
CA HIS A 511 -3.41 -25.14 2.72
C HIS A 511 -2.35 -24.65 3.71
N THR A 512 -1.07 -25.00 3.50
CA THR A 512 0.03 -24.75 4.45
C THR A 512 0.17 -23.28 4.81
N LEU A 513 -0.02 -22.35 3.87
CA LEU A 513 0.13 -20.92 4.15
C LEU A 513 -0.92 -20.36 5.12
N PHE A 514 -2.06 -21.03 5.29
CA PHE A 514 -3.15 -20.58 6.16
C PHE A 514 -3.04 -21.14 7.59
N SER A 515 -2.09 -22.05 7.85
CA SER A 515 -1.77 -22.54 9.19
C SER A 515 -1.17 -21.45 10.07
N ALA A 516 -1.75 -21.25 11.27
CA ALA A 516 -1.25 -20.35 12.31
C ALA A 516 -0.14 -21.01 13.14
N VAL A 517 1.06 -21.12 12.55
CA VAL A 517 2.22 -21.82 13.10
C VAL A 517 3.51 -20.99 13.00
N PRO A 518 4.54 -21.25 13.82
CA PRO A 518 5.83 -20.57 13.72
C PRO A 518 6.55 -20.86 12.41
N LEU A 519 7.39 -19.93 11.94
CA LEU A 519 8.22 -20.09 10.72
C LEU A 519 9.12 -21.35 10.75
N ARG A 520 9.47 -21.82 11.95
CA ARG A 520 10.38 -22.95 12.22
C ARG A 520 9.68 -24.30 12.37
N SER A 521 8.36 -24.39 12.22
CA SER A 521 7.66 -25.67 12.23
C SER A 521 7.91 -26.45 10.93
N ASP A 522 7.54 -27.73 10.89
CA ASP A 522 7.64 -28.55 9.68
C ASP A 522 6.78 -27.98 8.53
N GLU A 523 5.64 -27.38 8.84
CA GLU A 523 4.80 -26.65 7.87
C GLU A 523 5.49 -25.37 7.38
N GLY A 524 6.16 -24.61 8.27
CA GLY A 524 6.93 -23.43 7.91
C GLY A 524 8.11 -23.76 6.98
N LEU A 525 8.83 -24.83 7.30
CA LEU A 525 9.88 -25.42 6.47
C LEU A 525 9.33 -25.91 5.12
N ALA A 526 8.20 -26.62 5.10
CA ALA A 526 7.56 -27.08 3.86
C ALA A 526 7.12 -25.90 2.98
N ALA A 527 6.52 -24.86 3.57
CA ALA A 527 6.13 -23.64 2.86
C ALA A 527 7.35 -22.91 2.27
N LEU A 528 8.48 -22.82 3.01
CA LEU A 528 9.73 -22.24 2.49
C LEU A 528 10.27 -23.04 1.30
N ARG A 529 10.31 -24.37 1.36
CA ARG A 529 10.76 -25.23 0.25
C ARG A 529 9.87 -25.04 -0.99
N ASP A 530 8.55 -25.01 -0.82
CA ASP A 530 7.60 -24.82 -1.92
C ASP A 530 7.66 -23.41 -2.53
N LEU A 531 7.82 -22.35 -1.72
CA LEU A 531 8.00 -20.98 -2.21
C LEU A 531 9.34 -20.81 -2.96
N ILE A 532 10.42 -21.44 -2.48
CA ILE A 532 11.72 -21.46 -3.17
C ILE A 532 11.60 -22.22 -4.50
N ALA A 533 10.90 -23.36 -4.51
CA ALA A 533 10.66 -24.14 -5.73
C ALA A 533 9.87 -23.34 -6.78
N LEU A 534 8.81 -22.62 -6.40
CA LEU A 534 8.06 -21.74 -7.30
C LEU A 534 8.87 -20.54 -7.84
N ARG A 535 9.97 -20.15 -7.18
CA ARG A 535 10.91 -19.14 -7.71
C ARG A 535 12.10 -19.73 -8.50
N LYS A 536 12.55 -20.96 -8.21
CA LYS A 536 13.71 -21.59 -8.89
C LYS A 536 13.34 -22.43 -10.12
N ASN A 537 12.26 -23.20 -10.05
CA ASN A 537 11.86 -24.05 -11.16
C ASN A 537 11.37 -23.15 -12.30
N PRO A 538 11.85 -23.32 -13.56
CA PRO A 538 11.32 -22.62 -14.73
C PRO A 538 9.90 -23.13 -15.01
N CYS A 539 8.97 -22.65 -14.19
CA CYS A 539 7.57 -23.02 -14.23
C CYS A 539 6.92 -22.10 -15.27
N HIS A 540 7.21 -22.36 -16.55
CA HIS A 540 6.39 -21.80 -17.61
C HIS A 540 4.98 -22.33 -17.39
N ILE A 541 4.10 -21.44 -16.93
CA ILE A 541 2.66 -21.64 -16.90
C ILE A 541 2.10 -20.74 -17.97
N ALA A 542 1.25 -21.33 -18.80
CA ALA A 542 0.58 -20.68 -19.90
C ALA A 542 -0.78 -21.37 -20.06
N TYR A 543 -1.70 -21.06 -19.15
CA TYR A 543 -3.06 -21.57 -19.15
C TYR A 543 -3.85 -20.98 -20.32
N GLN A 544 -4.47 -21.85 -21.12
CA GLN A 544 -5.40 -21.46 -22.19
C GLN A 544 -6.67 -22.30 -22.14
N ASP A 545 -7.78 -21.69 -22.54
CA ASP A 545 -9.14 -22.14 -22.17
C ASP A 545 -9.63 -23.43 -22.85
N ALA A 546 -10.63 -24.05 -22.22
CA ALA A 546 -11.50 -25.14 -22.69
C ALA A 546 -10.87 -26.54 -22.88
N LEU A 547 -9.58 -26.61 -23.19
CA LEU A 547 -8.71 -27.74 -22.79
C LEU A 547 -7.95 -27.29 -21.53
N VAL A 548 -7.43 -28.19 -20.69
CA VAL A 548 -6.34 -27.76 -19.79
C VAL A 548 -5.06 -27.80 -20.61
N LEU A 549 -4.75 -26.66 -21.23
CA LEU A 549 -3.47 -26.43 -21.86
C LEU A 549 -2.47 -25.97 -20.80
N PHE A 550 -1.29 -26.61 -20.79
CA PHE A 550 -0.13 -26.26 -20.00
C PHE A 550 1.04 -26.16 -20.98
N ARG A 551 1.68 -24.98 -21.08
CA ARG A 551 2.78 -24.72 -22.04
C ARG A 551 2.39 -24.94 -23.51
N ASN A 552 1.13 -24.68 -23.87
CA ASN A 552 0.51 -25.03 -25.17
C ASN A 552 0.41 -26.54 -25.47
N ALA A 553 0.81 -27.43 -24.56
CA ALA A 553 0.54 -28.86 -24.61
C ALA A 553 -0.71 -29.21 -23.79
N ILE A 554 -1.36 -30.34 -24.11
CA ILE A 554 -2.62 -30.73 -23.46
C ILE A 554 -2.31 -31.53 -22.18
N ALA A 555 -2.48 -30.90 -21.01
CA ALA A 555 -2.30 -31.56 -19.71
C ALA A 555 -3.58 -32.27 -19.24
N ARG A 556 -4.77 -31.80 -19.66
CA ARG A 556 -6.04 -32.54 -19.49
C ARG A 556 -6.85 -32.40 -20.77
N ALA A 557 -7.13 -33.55 -21.38
CA ALA A 557 -7.96 -33.64 -22.58
C ALA A 557 -9.39 -33.13 -22.32
N GLY A 558 -9.99 -32.55 -23.34
CA GLY A 558 -11.37 -32.07 -23.30
C GLY A 558 -12.35 -33.24 -23.41
N TYR A 559 -13.46 -33.16 -22.68
CA TYR A 559 -14.56 -34.13 -22.73
C TYR A 559 -15.78 -33.50 -23.41
N CYS A 560 -16.64 -34.32 -24.01
CA CYS A 560 -17.90 -33.84 -24.57
C CYS A 560 -19.00 -33.92 -23.49
N PRO A 561 -19.60 -32.81 -23.01
CA PRO A 561 -20.58 -32.86 -21.92
C PRO A 561 -21.74 -33.81 -22.26
N VAL A 562 -22.26 -33.71 -23.49
CA VAL A 562 -23.33 -34.57 -24.02
C VAL A 562 -23.02 -36.06 -23.98
N HIS A 563 -21.75 -36.48 -24.12
CA HIS A 563 -21.39 -37.89 -23.98
C HIS A 563 -21.08 -38.24 -22.53
N PHE A 564 -20.48 -37.34 -21.76
CA PHE A 564 -20.19 -37.56 -20.35
C PHE A 564 -21.48 -37.84 -19.54
N GLY A 565 -22.54 -37.06 -19.79
CA GLY A 565 -23.87 -37.24 -19.18
C GLY A 565 -24.76 -38.34 -19.78
N LYS A 566 -24.38 -38.99 -20.90
CA LYS A 566 -25.18 -40.08 -21.49
C LYS A 566 -24.80 -41.43 -20.92
N GLU A 567 -25.64 -41.96 -20.03
CA GLU A 567 -25.38 -43.25 -19.38
C GLU A 567 -25.48 -44.44 -20.33
N GLU A 568 -26.34 -44.35 -21.35
CA GLU A 568 -26.48 -45.33 -22.44
C GLU A 568 -25.21 -45.48 -23.30
N CYS A 569 -24.31 -44.48 -23.29
CA CYS A 569 -23.06 -44.56 -24.03
C CYS A 569 -22.03 -45.43 -23.28
N PRO A 570 -21.33 -46.36 -23.95
CA PRO A 570 -20.21 -47.09 -23.35
C PRO A 570 -19.14 -46.13 -22.79
N ALA A 571 -18.47 -46.53 -21.70
CA ALA A 571 -17.51 -45.67 -20.98
C ALA A 571 -16.43 -45.04 -21.88
N HIS A 572 -15.94 -45.76 -22.91
CA HIS A 572 -14.96 -45.24 -23.87
C HIS A 572 -15.49 -44.09 -24.76
N GLN A 573 -16.81 -43.94 -24.89
CA GLN A 573 -17.48 -42.85 -25.59
C GLN A 573 -17.78 -41.68 -24.64
N ARG A 574 -18.27 -41.99 -23.42
CA ARG A 574 -18.50 -41.00 -22.34
C ARG A 574 -17.22 -40.25 -21.98
N LEU A 575 -16.14 -41.02 -21.79
CA LEU A 575 -14.80 -40.53 -21.44
C LEU A 575 -13.93 -40.30 -22.68
N ARG A 576 -14.51 -40.06 -23.86
CA ARG A 576 -13.71 -39.81 -25.08
C ARG A 576 -12.92 -38.51 -24.91
N GLN A 577 -11.60 -38.69 -24.78
CA GLN A 577 -10.62 -37.61 -24.66
C GLN A 577 -10.35 -36.94 -26.01
N PHE A 578 -10.35 -35.61 -26.04
CA PHE A 578 -9.95 -34.81 -27.19
C PHE A 578 -8.66 -34.03 -26.92
N TRP A 579 -7.70 -34.19 -27.83
CA TRP A 579 -6.34 -33.64 -27.74
C TRP A 579 -6.08 -32.49 -28.74
N ASP A 580 -7.08 -32.09 -29.54
CA ASP A 580 -7.04 -30.89 -30.39
C ASP A 580 -8.24 -30.02 -30.05
N LYS A 581 -8.01 -28.74 -29.77
CA LYS A 581 -9.06 -27.75 -29.45
C LYS A 581 -10.04 -27.60 -30.61
N SER A 582 -9.55 -27.64 -31.86
CA SER A 582 -10.36 -27.49 -33.07
C SER A 582 -11.28 -28.71 -33.29
N GLY A 583 -10.76 -29.91 -33.06
CA GLY A 583 -11.47 -31.18 -33.12
C GLY A 583 -12.49 -31.31 -31.99
N TRP A 584 -12.13 -30.93 -30.77
CA TRP A 584 -13.03 -30.87 -29.63
C TRP A 584 -14.18 -29.88 -29.86
N GLN A 585 -13.89 -28.62 -30.21
CA GLN A 585 -14.93 -27.61 -30.50
C GLN A 585 -15.87 -28.08 -31.61
N ARG A 586 -15.35 -28.66 -32.70
CA ARG A 586 -16.16 -29.19 -33.81
C ARG A 586 -17.04 -30.36 -33.39
N HIS A 587 -16.51 -31.28 -32.56
CA HIS A 587 -17.25 -32.41 -32.01
C HIS A 587 -18.37 -31.92 -31.09
N VAL A 588 -18.06 -31.09 -30.10
CA VAL A 588 -19.03 -30.61 -29.11
C VAL A 588 -20.08 -29.71 -29.75
N SER A 589 -19.71 -28.86 -30.71
CA SER A 589 -20.68 -28.10 -31.53
C SER A 589 -21.69 -29.02 -32.23
N THR A 590 -21.23 -30.16 -32.76
CA THR A 590 -22.11 -31.13 -33.42
C THR A 590 -23.01 -31.86 -32.41
N CYS A 591 -22.43 -32.39 -31.32
CA CYS A 591 -23.19 -33.18 -30.35
C CYS A 591 -24.16 -32.35 -29.49
N VAL A 592 -23.84 -31.09 -29.17
CA VAL A 592 -24.78 -30.19 -28.47
C VAL A 592 -25.92 -29.78 -29.40
N LEU A 593 -25.66 -29.51 -30.70
CA LEU A 593 -26.75 -29.29 -31.66
C LEU A 593 -27.66 -30.52 -31.81
N GLN A 594 -27.08 -31.73 -31.86
CA GLN A 594 -27.85 -32.99 -31.87
C GLN A 594 -28.65 -33.21 -30.58
N TYR A 595 -28.10 -32.83 -29.42
CA TYR A 595 -28.80 -32.89 -28.13
C TYR A 595 -30.01 -31.95 -28.11
N ILE A 596 -29.84 -30.70 -28.56
CA ILE A 596 -30.92 -29.71 -28.69
C ILE A 596 -31.99 -30.20 -29.67
N GLN A 597 -31.60 -30.79 -30.81
CA GLN A 597 -32.52 -31.35 -31.81
C GLN A 597 -33.28 -32.60 -31.33
N ALA A 598 -32.76 -33.32 -30.34
CA ALA A 598 -33.40 -34.50 -29.75
C ALA A 598 -34.23 -34.18 -28.50
N ALA A 599 -34.26 -32.94 -28.04
CA ALA A 599 -35.01 -32.52 -26.87
C ALA A 599 -36.52 -32.49 -27.15
N LYS A 600 -37.33 -33.01 -26.21
CA LYS A 600 -38.80 -33.07 -26.33
C LYS A 600 -39.49 -31.71 -26.14
N SER A 601 -38.80 -30.74 -25.54
CA SER A 601 -39.25 -29.36 -25.40
C SER A 601 -38.08 -28.44 -25.81
N PRO A 602 -38.28 -27.51 -26.76
CA PRO A 602 -37.24 -26.54 -27.14
C PRO A 602 -37.08 -25.42 -26.09
N ASP A 603 -38.10 -25.22 -25.26
CA ASP A 603 -38.22 -24.14 -24.27
C ASP A 603 -37.85 -24.59 -22.84
N ASN A 604 -37.46 -25.86 -22.66
CA ASN A 604 -36.80 -26.36 -21.45
C ASN A 604 -35.73 -27.40 -21.82
N LEU A 605 -34.49 -26.93 -21.92
CA LEU A 605 -33.31 -27.70 -22.25
C LEU A 605 -32.41 -27.83 -21.00
N PRO A 606 -32.37 -28.98 -20.32
CA PRO A 606 -31.41 -29.20 -19.24
C PRO A 606 -29.97 -29.15 -19.75
N CYS A 607 -29.04 -28.81 -18.85
CA CYS A 607 -27.61 -28.87 -19.17
C CYS A 607 -27.19 -30.32 -19.47
N PRO A 608 -26.47 -30.60 -20.56
CA PRO A 608 -26.00 -31.95 -20.86
C PRO A 608 -24.86 -32.44 -19.94
N HIS A 609 -24.39 -31.62 -19.00
CA HIS A 609 -23.37 -32.01 -18.01
C HIS A 609 -24.05 -32.62 -16.77
N PRO A 610 -23.71 -33.85 -16.35
CA PRO A 610 -24.46 -34.59 -15.33
C PRO A 610 -24.47 -33.88 -13.97
N ASP A 611 -23.35 -33.25 -13.59
CA ASP A 611 -23.23 -32.51 -12.32
C ASP A 611 -23.84 -31.09 -12.37
N CYS A 612 -24.57 -30.73 -13.43
CA CYS A 612 -25.13 -29.39 -13.62
C CYS A 612 -26.67 -29.41 -13.67
N PRO A 613 -27.38 -28.88 -12.65
CA PRO A 613 -28.84 -28.92 -12.59
C PRO A 613 -29.56 -27.85 -13.42
N VAL A 614 -28.82 -27.00 -14.16
CA VAL A 614 -29.37 -25.83 -14.86
C VAL A 614 -30.30 -26.25 -15.99
N GLN A 615 -31.47 -25.62 -16.06
CA GLN A 615 -32.42 -25.71 -17.17
C GLN A 615 -32.43 -24.38 -17.94
N ALA A 616 -32.16 -24.44 -19.24
CA ALA A 616 -32.15 -23.29 -20.14
C ALA A 616 -33.47 -23.20 -20.90
N GLN A 617 -34.05 -22.00 -20.96
CA GLN A 617 -35.33 -21.70 -21.62
C GLN A 617 -35.21 -21.60 -23.15
N SER A 618 -34.01 -21.75 -23.71
CA SER A 618 -33.78 -21.76 -25.15
C SER A 618 -32.42 -22.33 -25.54
N SER A 619 -32.29 -22.76 -26.79
CA SER A 619 -31.01 -23.15 -27.42
C SER A 619 -29.91 -22.08 -27.25
N LYS A 620 -30.25 -20.79 -27.37
CA LYS A 620 -29.30 -19.68 -27.18
C LYS A 620 -28.80 -19.59 -25.73
N GLN A 621 -29.70 -19.73 -24.76
CA GLN A 621 -29.35 -19.70 -23.34
C GLN A 621 -28.54 -20.93 -22.93
N LEU A 622 -28.82 -22.12 -23.50
CA LEU A 622 -28.02 -23.32 -23.25
C LEU A 622 -26.58 -23.13 -23.73
N TRP A 623 -26.38 -22.57 -24.93
CA TRP A 623 -25.05 -22.24 -25.45
C TRP A 623 -24.33 -21.21 -24.58
N ALA A 624 -25.01 -20.17 -24.11
CA ALA A 624 -24.43 -19.18 -23.21
C ALA A 624 -23.97 -19.82 -21.89
N HIS A 625 -24.83 -20.59 -21.23
CA HIS A 625 -24.50 -21.33 -20.00
C HIS A 625 -23.33 -22.31 -20.20
N LEU A 626 -23.29 -23.03 -21.32
CA LEU A 626 -22.20 -23.94 -21.65
C LEU A 626 -20.86 -23.19 -21.82
N GLU A 627 -20.87 -22.01 -22.44
CA GLU A 627 -19.66 -21.18 -22.58
C GLU A 627 -19.21 -20.57 -21.25
N ASP A 628 -20.13 -19.94 -20.50
CA ASP A 628 -19.83 -19.21 -19.26
C ASP A 628 -19.39 -20.14 -18.11
N ILE A 629 -20.01 -21.32 -17.97
CA ILE A 629 -19.78 -22.24 -16.83
C ILE A 629 -18.81 -23.39 -17.19
N HIS A 630 -19.06 -24.02 -18.34
CA HIS A 630 -18.34 -25.22 -18.77
C HIS A 630 -17.20 -24.93 -19.77
N SER A 631 -16.99 -23.66 -20.15
CA SER A 631 -15.99 -23.24 -21.15
C SER A 631 -16.25 -23.82 -22.55
N VAL A 632 -17.51 -24.13 -22.88
CA VAL A 632 -17.98 -24.80 -24.11
C VAL A 632 -18.61 -23.79 -25.07
N SER A 633 -17.77 -23.09 -25.82
CA SER A 633 -18.16 -22.12 -26.87
C SER A 633 -18.78 -22.78 -28.12
N GLN A 634 -19.75 -22.13 -28.77
CA GLN A 634 -20.27 -22.58 -30.07
C GLN A 634 -19.25 -22.36 -31.20
N GLY A 635 -18.69 -23.45 -31.74
CA GLY A 635 -17.65 -23.39 -32.78
C GLY A 635 -18.21 -23.29 -34.21
N PRO A 636 -17.50 -22.64 -35.16
CA PRO A 636 -17.93 -22.56 -36.55
C PRO A 636 -17.89 -23.93 -37.23
N THR A 637 -19.05 -24.43 -37.65
CA THR A 637 -19.25 -25.78 -38.21
C THR A 637 -18.67 -26.00 -39.62
N LYS A 638 -17.99 -25.00 -40.21
CA LYS A 638 -17.46 -25.05 -41.58
C LYS A 638 -16.34 -26.10 -41.70
N LYS A 639 -16.64 -27.23 -42.34
CA LYS A 639 -15.60 -28.09 -42.94
C LYS A 639 -14.73 -27.23 -43.87
N ARG A 640 -13.40 -27.35 -43.75
CA ARG A 640 -12.52 -27.09 -44.91
C ARG A 640 -12.99 -28.02 -46.04
N LYS A 641 -13.16 -27.50 -47.26
CA LYS A 641 -13.31 -28.37 -48.44
C LYS A 641 -11.98 -29.12 -48.62
N SER A 642 -11.95 -30.40 -48.26
CA SER A 642 -10.92 -31.31 -48.75
C SER A 642 -11.19 -31.57 -50.23
N SER A 643 -10.23 -31.25 -51.09
CA SER A 643 -10.16 -31.85 -52.42
C SER A 643 -10.14 -33.37 -52.28
N GLN A 644 -10.97 -34.08 -53.03
CA GLN A 644 -10.97 -35.54 -53.03
C GLN A 644 -9.69 -36.07 -53.69
N GLY A 645 -9.19 -37.18 -53.15
CA GLY A 645 -7.96 -37.85 -53.56
C GLY A 645 -7.86 -39.20 -52.87
N ASP A 646 -8.73 -40.11 -53.32
CA ASP A 646 -8.79 -41.56 -53.15
C ASP A 646 -8.71 -42.22 -51.75
N HIS A 647 -9.57 -43.23 -51.57
CA HIS A 647 -9.53 -44.19 -50.46
C HIS A 647 -8.78 -45.45 -50.91
N GLN A 648 -7.82 -45.92 -50.10
CA GLN A 648 -7.76 -47.32 -49.66
C GLN A 648 -6.77 -47.51 -48.50
N ASP A 649 -7.03 -48.51 -47.66
CA ASP A 649 -6.34 -48.72 -46.39
C ASP A 649 -4.98 -49.40 -46.53
N PHE A 650 -3.99 -48.93 -45.76
CA PHE A 650 -2.78 -49.71 -45.44
C PHE A 650 -2.37 -49.49 -43.98
N MET A 651 -2.41 -50.56 -43.18
CA MET A 651 -1.77 -50.61 -41.87
C MET A 651 -0.34 -51.17 -41.99
N PRO A 652 0.69 -50.49 -41.46
CA PRO A 652 1.95 -51.12 -41.12
C PRO A 652 1.87 -51.79 -39.72
N ALA A 653 2.42 -53.00 -39.59
CA ALA A 653 2.28 -53.83 -38.40
C ALA A 653 3.24 -53.48 -37.24
N LYS A 654 2.90 -53.99 -36.05
CA LYS A 654 3.65 -53.81 -34.79
C LYS A 654 5.07 -54.41 -34.87
N LYS A 655 6.03 -53.80 -34.17
CA LYS A 655 7.14 -54.53 -33.53
C LYS A 655 6.99 -54.44 -32.01
N PHE A 656 6.87 -55.59 -31.35
CA PHE A 656 6.97 -55.70 -29.90
C PHE A 656 8.43 -55.54 -29.46
N ARG A 657 8.64 -54.99 -28.25
CA ARG A 657 9.76 -55.37 -27.39
C ARG A 657 9.20 -55.72 -26.01
N THR A 658 9.80 -56.69 -25.35
CA THR A 658 9.25 -57.40 -24.18
C THR A 658 9.29 -56.58 -22.89
N GLN A 659 8.22 -56.69 -22.10
CA GLN A 659 8.30 -56.49 -20.64
C GLN A 659 8.92 -57.74 -20.00
N PRO A 660 9.76 -57.60 -18.96
CA PRO A 660 9.89 -58.61 -17.91
C PRO A 660 8.63 -58.59 -17.04
N GLN A 661 8.10 -59.75 -16.67
CA GLN A 661 7.08 -59.82 -15.62
C GLN A 661 7.74 -59.93 -14.24
N VAL A 662 7.22 -59.17 -13.27
CA VAL A 662 7.20 -59.57 -11.86
C VAL A 662 5.76 -59.41 -11.40
N GLY A 663 5.12 -60.51 -10.99
CA GLY A 663 3.76 -60.51 -10.48
C GLY A 663 3.70 -60.29 -8.96
N GLY A 664 2.54 -59.88 -8.46
CA GLY A 664 2.33 -59.69 -7.02
C GLY A 664 1.00 -59.02 -6.73
N SER A 665 -0.07 -59.80 -6.55
CA SER A 665 -1.35 -59.27 -6.07
C SER A 665 -1.26 -58.92 -4.58
N ARG A 666 -1.77 -57.75 -4.19
CA ARG A 666 -2.59 -57.64 -2.98
C ARG A 666 -3.54 -56.45 -3.01
N THR A 667 -4.78 -56.77 -2.68
CA THR A 667 -5.95 -55.89 -2.53
C THR A 667 -5.75 -54.79 -1.50
N TYR A 668 -6.35 -53.62 -1.77
CA TYR A 668 -7.11 -52.88 -0.76
C TYR A 668 -8.32 -52.24 -1.45
N ASP A 669 -9.51 -52.67 -1.04
CA ASP A 669 -10.77 -51.96 -1.27
C ASP A 669 -11.01 -50.95 -0.14
N GLU A 670 -12.05 -50.12 -0.30
CA GLU A 670 -12.58 -49.18 0.70
C GLU A 670 -11.69 -47.93 0.98
N PHE A 671 -12.22 -46.71 1.18
CA PHE A 671 -13.60 -46.22 1.06
C PHE A 671 -13.62 -44.72 0.70
N TRP A 672 -14.43 -44.29 -0.27
CA TRP A 672 -14.66 -42.85 -0.53
C TRP A 672 -15.84 -42.34 0.32
N LYS A 673 -15.56 -41.79 1.51
CA LYS A 673 -16.47 -40.89 2.24
C LYS A 673 -15.67 -39.77 2.92
N GLY A 674 -16.26 -38.57 2.95
CA GLY A 674 -15.55 -37.30 3.20
C GLY A 674 -15.52 -36.49 1.90
N GLY A 675 -16.48 -35.61 1.61
CA GLY A 675 -17.40 -34.92 2.51
C GLY A 675 -16.82 -33.54 2.82
N ILE A 676 -17.14 -32.58 1.94
CA ILE A 676 -16.54 -31.24 1.95
C ILE A 676 -17.11 -30.46 3.15
N SER A 677 -16.31 -30.29 4.20
CA SER A 677 -16.60 -29.34 5.27
C SER A 677 -16.27 -27.92 4.82
N CYS A 678 -17.24 -27.02 4.89
CA CYS A 678 -17.01 -25.58 4.71
C CYS A 678 -16.18 -25.06 5.89
N VAL A 679 -14.95 -24.60 5.63
CA VAL A 679 -14.13 -23.98 6.67
C VAL A 679 -14.63 -22.55 6.94
N SER A 680 -15.40 -22.39 8.00
CA SER A 680 -15.75 -21.07 8.55
C SER A 680 -14.55 -20.48 9.30
N VAL A 681 -13.94 -19.43 8.74
CA VAL A 681 -12.75 -18.79 9.34
C VAL A 681 -13.16 -17.90 10.51
N GLY A 682 -13.21 -18.49 11.71
CA GLY A 682 -13.55 -17.79 12.96
C GLY A 682 -12.42 -16.89 13.50
N TRP A 683 -12.12 -15.78 12.81
CA TRP A 683 -11.10 -14.80 13.22
C TRP A 683 -11.61 -13.35 13.29
N ILE A 684 -12.76 -13.15 13.95
CA ILE A 684 -13.15 -11.92 14.67
C ILE A 684 -13.84 -12.38 15.96
N SER A 685 -13.71 -11.63 17.05
CA SER A 685 -14.26 -12.01 18.36
C SER A 685 -15.17 -10.94 18.93
N SER A 686 -16.44 -11.25 19.13
CA SER A 686 -17.30 -10.60 20.11
C SER A 686 -17.85 -11.68 21.06
N GLY A 687 -17.70 -11.47 22.36
CA GLY A 687 -17.93 -12.50 23.37
C GLY A 687 -19.31 -12.39 24.01
N ALA A 688 -20.03 -13.51 24.09
CA ALA A 688 -21.20 -13.67 24.95
C ALA A 688 -21.06 -14.97 25.77
N LYS A 689 -21.26 -14.90 27.09
CA LYS A 689 -21.28 -16.09 27.95
C LYS A 689 -22.60 -16.83 27.76
N ALA A 690 -22.54 -18.12 27.42
CA ALA A 690 -23.72 -18.96 27.29
C ALA A 690 -24.37 -19.27 28.64
N ILE A 691 -25.71 -19.32 28.67
CA ILE A 691 -26.52 -19.90 29.74
C ILE A 691 -27.27 -21.09 29.11
N PRO A 692 -27.19 -22.32 29.64
CA PRO A 692 -27.81 -23.50 29.03
C PRO A 692 -29.26 -23.73 29.49
N GLY A 693 -30.15 -24.20 28.61
CA GLY A 693 -31.50 -24.58 29.03
C GLY A 693 -32.52 -25.07 27.98
N VAL A 694 -32.50 -26.39 27.72
CA VAL A 694 -33.69 -27.23 27.40
C VAL A 694 -34.37 -27.09 26.00
N PRO A 695 -34.96 -28.16 25.39
CA PRO A 695 -35.02 -28.27 23.92
C PRO A 695 -36.32 -28.80 23.25
N THR A 696 -36.29 -28.82 21.91
CA THR A 696 -36.96 -29.75 20.94
C THR A 696 -38.40 -29.49 20.44
N GLU A 697 -38.62 -29.96 19.19
CA GLU A 697 -39.90 -30.18 18.45
C GLU A 697 -40.66 -28.90 17.98
N CYS A 698 -41.46 -28.91 16.90
CA CYS A 698 -41.98 -30.01 16.06
C CYS A 698 -41.90 -29.70 14.54
N ASN A 699 -42.13 -30.72 13.68
CA ASN A 699 -42.38 -30.55 12.24
C ASN A 699 -43.79 -30.02 11.93
N ALA A 700 -43.92 -29.25 10.85
CA ALA A 700 -45.16 -29.10 10.07
C ALA A 700 -44.82 -28.86 8.58
N SER A 701 -45.73 -29.21 7.66
CA SER A 701 -45.50 -29.20 6.20
C SER A 701 -46.61 -28.46 5.45
N PHE A 702 -46.57 -28.46 4.10
CA PHE A 702 -47.55 -27.87 3.16
C PHE A 702 -47.49 -26.33 3.03
N SER A 703 -47.78 -25.71 1.88
CA SER A 703 -47.87 -26.19 0.48
C SER A 703 -47.61 -25.00 -0.47
N SER A 704 -47.38 -25.25 -1.76
CA SER A 704 -47.59 -24.25 -2.81
C SER A 704 -49.08 -23.93 -2.99
N ASP A 705 -49.41 -22.72 -3.46
CA ASP A 705 -49.88 -22.54 -4.85
C ASP A 705 -50.08 -21.06 -5.29
N ILE A 706 -49.58 -20.78 -6.51
CA ILE A 706 -50.17 -20.00 -7.63
C ILE A 706 -51.02 -18.74 -7.32
N GLY A 707 -50.56 -17.58 -7.81
CA GLY A 707 -51.40 -16.40 -8.06
C GLY A 707 -50.67 -15.30 -8.85
N ARG A 708 -51.21 -14.86 -10.01
CA ARG A 708 -50.57 -13.87 -10.91
C ARG A 708 -51.59 -13.01 -11.67
N SER A 709 -51.65 -11.72 -11.39
CA SER A 709 -52.33 -10.65 -12.17
C SER A 709 -51.84 -9.30 -11.60
N ASP A 710 -51.13 -8.42 -12.32
CA ASP A 710 -51.49 -7.54 -13.46
C ASP A 710 -52.27 -6.24 -13.10
N ARG A 711 -51.55 -5.09 -13.17
CA ARG A 711 -51.93 -3.80 -13.81
C ARG A 711 -52.97 -2.85 -13.17
N ILE A 712 -53.09 -1.55 -13.54
CA ILE A 712 -52.24 -0.35 -13.89
C ILE A 712 -53.16 0.88 -13.53
N TRP A 713 -52.62 2.12 -13.47
CA TRP A 713 -53.33 3.43 -13.45
C TRP A 713 -53.77 3.90 -12.04
N ASP A 714 -53.90 5.20 -11.72
CA ASP A 714 -53.98 6.42 -12.55
C ASP A 714 -52.93 7.52 -12.21
N GLU A 715 -52.93 8.62 -12.98
CA GLU A 715 -51.98 9.74 -12.97
C GLU A 715 -52.61 11.10 -12.52
N HIS A 716 -51.79 12.17 -12.59
CA HIS A 716 -52.13 13.61 -12.72
C HIS A 716 -52.37 14.52 -11.50
N ASP A 717 -51.47 15.50 -11.35
CA ASP A 717 -51.65 16.98 -11.38
C ASP A 717 -52.57 17.65 -10.32
N ASP A 718 -52.40 18.93 -9.93
CA ASP A 718 -51.89 20.10 -10.68
C ASP A 718 -51.15 21.13 -9.76
N ALA A 719 -50.78 22.30 -10.28
CA ALA A 719 -49.71 23.16 -9.72
C ALA A 719 -50.08 24.63 -9.42
N SER A 720 -49.10 25.34 -8.84
CA SER A 720 -48.81 26.79 -8.98
C SER A 720 -49.37 27.84 -8.00
N LEU A 721 -48.41 28.58 -7.41
CA LEU A 721 -48.32 30.05 -7.25
C LEU A 721 -49.33 30.84 -6.39
N GLY A 722 -48.79 31.76 -5.58
CA GLY A 722 -49.51 32.89 -4.97
C GLY A 722 -48.70 33.62 -3.89
N SER A 723 -48.37 34.89 -4.11
CA SER A 723 -47.85 35.82 -3.09
C SER A 723 -48.96 36.79 -2.66
N ASP A 724 -48.94 37.30 -1.41
CA ASP A 724 -48.34 38.62 -1.14
C ASP A 724 -48.45 39.12 0.33
N THR A 725 -47.79 40.26 0.57
CA THR A 725 -47.56 41.02 1.82
C THR A 725 -48.81 41.46 2.64
N THR A 726 -48.65 41.66 3.97
CA THR A 726 -48.63 43.00 4.65
C THR A 726 -48.69 43.00 6.21
N HIS A 727 -47.84 43.86 6.81
CA HIS A 727 -48.00 44.74 8.00
C HIS A 727 -48.53 44.33 9.41
N SER A 728 -47.66 44.61 10.41
CA SER A 728 -47.89 45.38 11.67
C SER A 728 -48.36 44.70 12.98
N SER A 729 -47.56 44.89 14.04
CA SER A 729 -47.92 44.76 15.48
C SER A 729 -48.76 45.95 15.98
N PRO A 730 -49.41 45.86 17.17
CA PRO A 730 -48.78 46.37 18.40
C PRO A 730 -49.06 45.50 19.66
N SER A 731 -48.82 46.02 20.87
CA SER A 731 -48.62 45.24 22.11
C SER A 731 -49.30 45.81 23.39
N ALA A 732 -49.25 45.02 24.48
CA ALA A 732 -48.92 45.43 25.88
C ALA A 732 -49.92 45.14 27.04
N SER A 733 -49.32 45.03 28.26
CA SER A 733 -49.87 45.14 29.64
C SER A 733 -50.63 43.93 30.24
N SER A 734 -50.59 43.62 31.57
CA SER A 734 -49.73 43.97 32.75
C SER A 734 -50.18 43.11 33.98
N ALA A 735 -49.76 43.17 35.28
CA ALA A 735 -48.89 44.03 36.11
C ALA A 735 -48.54 43.36 37.50
N ASN A 736 -47.54 43.90 38.23
CA ASN A 736 -47.39 43.91 39.73
C ASN A 736 -47.08 42.56 40.47
N THR A 737 -46.48 42.39 41.69
CA THR A 737 -45.99 43.22 42.86
C THR A 737 -45.24 42.28 43.88
N VAL A 738 -44.41 42.58 44.91
CA VAL A 738 -43.50 43.69 45.40
C VAL A 738 -42.71 43.22 46.69
N TYR A 739 -41.75 44.01 47.25
CA TYR A 739 -41.06 43.88 48.59
C TYR A 739 -40.01 42.74 48.80
N SER A 740 -39.03 42.74 49.75
CA SER A 740 -38.10 43.75 50.39
C SER A 740 -37.04 43.05 51.32
N SER A 741 -35.98 43.75 51.82
CA SER A 741 -34.83 43.35 52.74
C SER A 741 -33.63 42.55 52.13
N GLN A 742 -32.32 42.56 52.54
CA GLN A 742 -31.46 42.99 53.72
C GLN A 742 -31.17 41.89 54.79
N VAL A 743 -29.99 41.65 55.45
CA VAL A 743 -28.54 42.11 55.56
C VAL A 743 -27.75 41.03 56.40
N ASP A 744 -26.41 40.80 56.57
CA ASP A 744 -25.05 41.15 56.02
C ASP A 744 -24.08 39.92 56.34
N ASP A 745 -22.75 39.83 56.64
CA ASP A 745 -21.57 40.70 56.99
C ASP A 745 -20.17 39.92 56.85
N MET A 746 -19.04 40.48 57.34
CA MET A 746 -17.58 40.09 57.43
C MET A 746 -17.16 38.71 58.05
N SER A 747 -15.89 38.18 58.06
CA SER A 747 -14.55 38.32 57.36
C SER A 747 -13.51 37.24 57.91
N LEU A 748 -12.13 37.18 57.90
CA LEU A 748 -10.91 38.00 57.51
C LEU A 748 -9.54 37.16 57.57
N ARG A 749 -8.61 37.25 56.57
CA ARG A 749 -7.07 37.11 56.57
C ARG A 749 -6.29 35.82 57.00
N SER A 750 -4.98 35.54 56.69
CA SER A 750 -3.83 36.01 55.80
C SER A 750 -2.60 35.01 55.91
N TRP A 751 -1.36 35.04 55.34
CA TRP A 751 -0.46 35.89 54.46
C TRP A 751 0.69 34.99 53.80
N SER A 752 1.93 35.32 53.35
CA SER A 752 2.87 36.50 53.35
C SER A 752 3.86 36.71 52.12
N CYS A 753 5.16 36.29 52.07
CA CYS A 753 6.25 36.95 51.23
C CYS A 753 7.40 36.05 50.58
N GLY A 754 8.56 36.61 50.12
CA GLY A 754 9.53 36.03 49.12
C GLY A 754 11.11 36.15 49.28
N GLN A 755 11.92 35.35 48.49
CA GLN A 755 13.40 35.39 48.16
C GLN A 755 14.49 34.55 48.97
N SER A 756 15.76 34.19 48.55
CA SER A 756 16.45 33.86 47.24
C SER A 756 17.99 33.47 47.27
N THR A 757 18.58 33.08 46.10
CA THR A 757 20.01 33.23 45.59
C THR A 757 21.21 32.22 45.75
N ASN A 758 21.53 31.51 44.63
CA ASN A 758 22.77 31.56 43.78
C ASN A 758 24.19 30.96 44.15
N ARG A 759 24.98 30.56 43.11
CA ARG A 759 26.43 30.12 43.03
C ARG A 759 26.82 28.73 43.65
N SER A 760 27.92 28.01 43.31
CA SER A 760 28.93 28.04 42.20
C SER A 760 29.94 26.83 42.19
N TRP A 761 30.28 26.27 41.00
CA TRP A 761 31.51 25.52 40.56
C TRP A 761 32.09 24.21 41.23
N LEU A 762 32.39 23.23 40.35
CA LEU A 762 33.60 22.36 40.19
C LEU A 762 34.00 21.15 41.10
N ASN A 763 34.15 20.00 40.42
CA ASN A 763 35.30 19.06 40.37
C ASN A 763 35.49 17.80 41.29
N LEU A 764 36.29 16.88 40.73
CA LEU A 764 37.04 15.72 41.27
C LEU A 764 36.31 14.36 41.51
N GLU A 765 36.49 13.46 40.53
CA GLU A 765 37.34 12.24 40.58
C GLU A 765 37.24 11.13 41.67
N VAL A 766 37.46 9.89 41.16
CA VAL A 766 38.26 8.76 41.71
C VAL A 766 37.59 7.60 42.49
N GLU A 767 37.68 6.43 41.83
CA GLU A 767 37.89 5.03 42.27
C GLU A 767 36.86 4.20 43.07
N ASP A 768 37.04 2.88 42.87
CA ASP A 768 36.26 1.73 43.32
C ASP A 768 36.93 1.07 44.55
N GLN A 769 36.14 0.71 45.57
CA GLN A 769 36.58 -0.19 46.64
C GLN A 769 35.45 -1.13 47.08
N ARG A 770 35.87 -2.26 47.67
CA ARG A 770 35.19 -3.55 47.63
C ARG A 770 35.14 -4.19 49.03
N LEU A 771 34.24 -5.16 49.21
CA LEU A 771 34.18 -6.22 50.25
C LEU A 771 33.12 -6.10 51.38
N THR A 772 32.09 -6.97 51.27
CA THR A 772 31.72 -8.06 52.21
C THR A 772 31.39 -7.76 53.69
N LEU A 773 30.21 -8.22 54.19
CA LEU A 773 30.08 -9.36 55.15
C LEU A 773 28.64 -9.64 55.71
N LEU A 774 28.27 -10.93 55.66
CA LEU A 774 27.44 -11.80 56.54
C LEU A 774 26.18 -11.33 57.31
N ALA A 775 25.12 -12.12 57.08
CA ALA A 775 24.45 -12.98 58.10
C ALA A 775 24.11 -14.34 57.42
N THR A 776 23.94 -15.56 58.00
CA THR A 776 23.77 -16.15 59.36
C THR A 776 22.35 -16.08 59.97
N LEU A 777 21.61 -17.18 60.25
CA LEU A 777 21.77 -18.64 60.01
C LEU A 777 20.48 -19.20 59.31
N GLU A 778 19.93 -20.42 59.40
CA GLU A 778 20.18 -21.70 60.14
C GLU A 778 19.37 -22.86 59.48
N GLY A 779 19.62 -24.14 59.84
CA GLY A 779 18.71 -25.29 59.54
C GLY A 779 19.36 -26.55 58.93
N ASP A 780 19.62 -27.57 59.77
CA ASP A 780 20.24 -28.86 59.41
C ASP A 780 19.22 -30.01 59.31
N ASP A 781 19.46 -30.99 58.43
CA ASP A 781 19.19 -32.41 58.72
C ASP A 781 19.87 -33.35 57.68
N SER A 782 20.63 -34.36 58.13
CA SER A 782 21.31 -35.36 57.25
C SER A 782 21.98 -36.51 58.03
N PRO A 783 21.90 -37.74 57.49
CA PRO A 783 23.07 -38.62 57.40
C PRO A 783 23.16 -39.30 56.02
N GLN A 784 24.18 -39.03 55.21
CA GLN A 784 25.49 -39.73 55.21
C GLN A 784 25.42 -41.26 55.13
N PHE A 785 25.96 -41.84 54.03
CA PHE A 785 27.19 -42.65 54.06
C PHE A 785 27.81 -42.75 52.65
N SER A 786 29.09 -43.14 52.55
CA SER A 786 29.88 -43.12 51.29
C SER A 786 30.60 -44.47 51.04
N PRO A 787 31.72 -44.56 50.28
CA PRO A 787 31.67 -45.02 48.89
C PRO A 787 32.51 -46.29 48.60
N ILE A 788 32.10 -47.13 47.64
CA ILE A 788 32.91 -48.30 47.21
C ILE A 788 32.90 -48.50 45.68
N ALA A 789 34.13 -48.57 45.15
CA ALA A 789 34.61 -49.39 44.04
C ALA A 789 35.90 -50.09 44.57
N PRO A 790 36.57 -51.07 43.89
CA PRO A 790 36.49 -51.40 42.46
C PRO A 790 36.60 -52.93 42.13
N SER A 791 36.93 -53.21 40.86
CA SER A 791 38.01 -54.13 40.42
C SER A 791 37.74 -55.54 39.87
N ASP A 792 38.50 -55.82 38.79
CA ASP A 792 39.15 -57.06 38.34
C ASP A 792 38.29 -58.22 37.78
N GLU A 793 38.73 -59.04 36.80
CA GLU A 793 39.77 -58.98 35.74
C GLU A 793 39.34 -60.05 34.66
N LEU A 794 39.88 -60.22 33.45
CA LEU A 794 41.26 -60.35 32.96
C LEU A 794 41.36 -60.03 31.44
N ASN A 795 42.57 -59.77 30.97
CA ASN A 795 42.97 -59.68 29.56
C ASN A 795 43.99 -60.82 29.24
N PRO A 796 44.37 -61.12 27.96
CA PRO A 796 45.61 -60.49 27.47
C PRO A 796 45.74 -60.28 25.94
N THR A 797 46.50 -59.23 25.58
CA THR A 797 47.16 -59.03 24.27
C THR A 797 48.64 -59.49 24.33
N PRO A 798 49.40 -59.58 23.21
CA PRO A 798 50.15 -58.40 22.73
C PRO A 798 50.45 -58.36 21.19
N GLN A 799 51.30 -57.39 20.79
CA GLN A 799 51.97 -57.18 19.48
C GLN A 799 51.20 -56.45 18.34
N GLU A 800 51.77 -55.49 17.60
CA GLU A 800 52.93 -54.57 17.82
C GLU A 800 52.97 -53.46 16.72
N TYR A 801 53.50 -52.25 17.03
CA TYR A 801 53.80 -51.06 16.16
C TYR A 801 52.73 -50.55 15.14
N SER A 802 52.46 -49.26 14.87
CA SER A 802 53.06 -47.92 15.10
C SER A 802 53.91 -47.31 13.95
N LEU A 803 53.58 -46.05 13.64
CA LEU A 803 54.28 -45.02 12.84
C LEU A 803 54.19 -44.98 11.28
N PHE A 804 53.67 -43.83 10.82
CA PHE A 804 54.13 -42.95 9.73
C PHE A 804 53.87 -43.23 8.23
N THR A 805 53.81 -42.10 7.52
CA THR A 805 53.65 -41.84 6.09
C THR A 805 54.83 -42.28 5.22
N SER A 806 54.59 -42.76 3.99
CA SER A 806 54.96 -42.04 2.74
C SER A 806 54.70 -42.80 1.43
N ILE A 807 54.26 -42.02 0.43
CA ILE A 807 54.61 -42.02 -1.01
C ILE A 807 55.58 -43.12 -1.51
N PRO A 808 55.27 -43.71 -2.68
CA PRO A 808 56.26 -43.92 -3.74
C PRO A 808 55.98 -43.00 -4.96
N LEU A 809 57.06 -42.43 -5.49
CA LEU A 809 57.11 -41.62 -6.73
C LEU A 809 58.38 -42.05 -7.49
N SER A 810 58.52 -41.63 -8.76
CA SER A 810 59.59 -42.05 -9.70
C SER A 810 59.38 -43.47 -10.28
N GLN A 811 59.81 -43.80 -11.51
CA GLN A 811 60.69 -43.07 -12.44
C GLN A 811 60.50 -43.45 -13.93
N HIS A 812 60.99 -42.59 -14.83
CA HIS A 812 61.36 -42.77 -16.27
C HIS A 812 60.41 -42.37 -17.42
N SER A 813 61.04 -41.84 -18.48
CA SER A 813 60.56 -41.39 -19.81
C SER A 813 59.51 -40.27 -19.80
N ASP A 814 59.73 -39.06 -20.32
CA ASP A 814 60.54 -38.52 -21.44
C ASP A 814 59.97 -38.74 -22.86
N SER A 815 59.50 -37.61 -23.42
CA SER A 815 59.53 -37.17 -24.83
C SER A 815 59.43 -38.17 -25.99
N ASN A 816 58.40 -37.98 -26.84
CA ASN A 816 58.59 -37.56 -28.24
C ASN A 816 57.25 -37.05 -28.85
N SER A 817 57.10 -36.01 -29.68
CA SER A 817 57.99 -35.28 -30.65
C SER A 817 58.34 -36.09 -31.91
N ILE A 818 58.37 -35.58 -33.15
CA ILE A 818 58.11 -34.27 -33.81
C ILE A 818 57.76 -34.59 -35.29
N ASN A 819 57.14 -33.65 -36.05
CA ASN A 819 57.44 -33.28 -37.46
C ASN A 819 56.35 -32.30 -37.95
N LEU A 820 56.60 -31.05 -38.40
CA LEU A 820 57.60 -30.44 -39.32
C LEU A 820 57.18 -30.46 -40.80
N GLU A 821 57.02 -29.23 -41.33
CA GLU A 821 57.32 -28.74 -42.70
C GLU A 821 56.48 -29.34 -43.88
N ASP A 822 56.15 -28.59 -44.95
CA ASP A 822 56.85 -27.43 -45.55
C ASP A 822 55.92 -26.34 -46.18
N GLU A 823 56.58 -25.24 -46.61
CA GLU A 823 56.21 -24.06 -47.44
C GLU A 823 55.22 -24.21 -48.64
N VAL A 824 54.76 -23.19 -49.41
CA VAL A 824 55.29 -21.83 -49.76
C VAL A 824 54.17 -20.80 -50.09
N SER A 825 54.48 -19.49 -49.98
CA SER A 825 53.89 -18.33 -50.71
C SER A 825 52.54 -17.73 -50.22
N GLY A 826 52.36 -16.40 -50.11
CA GLY A 826 53.31 -15.27 -50.25
C GLY A 826 52.65 -13.88 -50.37
N ARG A 827 53.42 -12.80 -50.05
CA ARG A 827 53.13 -11.33 -50.20
C ARG A 827 52.17 -10.63 -49.19
N SER A 828 52.76 -9.95 -48.20
CA SER A 828 52.89 -8.47 -48.04
C SER A 828 51.93 -7.49 -48.77
N PRO A 829 51.77 -6.21 -48.32
CA PRO A 829 51.87 -5.62 -46.95
C PRO A 829 50.91 -4.41 -46.67
N ASP A 830 51.22 -3.62 -45.62
CA ASP A 830 51.10 -2.13 -45.48
C ASP A 830 49.80 -1.37 -45.10
N PHE A 831 49.83 -0.81 -43.87
CA PHE A 831 49.93 0.64 -43.52
C PHE A 831 48.87 1.74 -43.90
N LEU A 832 48.82 2.73 -42.98
CA LEU A 832 48.43 4.17 -43.11
C LEU A 832 46.95 4.63 -43.23
N GLN A 833 46.45 5.15 -42.11
CA GLN A 833 46.07 6.57 -41.87
C GLN A 833 45.13 7.38 -42.81
N SER A 834 44.06 7.89 -42.16
CA SER A 834 43.71 9.32 -42.03
C SER A 834 42.74 10.01 -43.01
N SER A 835 42.02 11.00 -42.45
CA SER A 835 41.17 12.02 -43.11
C SER A 835 39.77 11.55 -43.53
N SER A 836 38.69 12.36 -43.50
CA SER A 836 38.59 13.82 -43.30
C SER A 836 37.24 14.23 -42.64
N VAL A 837 37.07 15.53 -42.34
CA VAL A 837 35.91 16.13 -41.64
C VAL A 837 34.97 16.84 -42.61
N ILE A 838 33.64 16.68 -42.45
CA ILE A 838 32.60 17.62 -42.89
C ILE A 838 31.51 17.72 -41.79
N ALA A 839 30.84 18.87 -41.67
CA ALA A 839 29.72 19.15 -40.76
C ALA A 839 28.58 19.90 -41.51
N MET A 840 27.56 20.39 -40.78
CA MET A 840 26.29 21.01 -41.25
C MET A 840 25.17 20.00 -41.54
N GLN A 841 23.87 20.29 -41.32
CA GLN A 841 23.19 21.36 -40.55
C GLN A 841 21.76 20.90 -40.16
N ASP A 842 21.08 21.64 -39.27
CA ASP A 842 19.67 21.42 -38.92
C ASP A 842 18.72 21.74 -40.09
N GLN A 843 17.58 21.02 -40.18
CA GLN A 843 16.26 21.68 -40.29
C GLN A 843 15.04 20.78 -40.02
N ASP A 844 14.02 21.44 -39.46
CA ASP A 844 12.58 21.17 -39.47
C ASP A 844 11.95 19.99 -38.70
N VAL A 845 10.67 20.22 -38.34
CA VAL A 845 9.93 19.61 -37.24
C VAL A 845 8.60 19.06 -37.72
N ALA A 846 8.23 17.85 -37.28
CA ALA A 846 6.87 17.31 -37.43
C ALA A 846 6.47 16.49 -36.19
N SER A 847 5.41 16.94 -35.50
CA SER A 847 4.95 16.37 -34.23
C SER A 847 4.39 14.95 -34.36
N LEU A 848 4.77 14.04 -33.45
CA LEU A 848 4.08 12.75 -33.28
C LEU A 848 4.16 12.23 -31.84
N VAL A 849 3.04 11.74 -31.33
CA VAL A 849 2.84 11.39 -29.92
C VAL A 849 3.23 9.93 -29.61
N CYS A 850 4.12 9.76 -28.64
CA CYS A 850 4.42 8.58 -27.83
C CYS A 850 4.16 7.17 -28.41
N HIS A 851 5.24 6.44 -28.72
CA HIS A 851 5.33 4.99 -28.44
C HIS A 851 6.77 4.53 -28.19
N GLU A 852 6.94 3.44 -27.44
CA GLU A 852 8.22 2.88 -27.00
C GLU A 852 8.75 1.81 -27.97
N ALA A 853 10.06 1.83 -28.28
CA ALA A 853 11.00 0.70 -28.28
C ALA A 853 12.29 1.03 -29.07
N GLY A 854 13.48 0.92 -28.46
CA GLY A 854 14.76 1.14 -29.16
C GLY A 854 16.00 1.00 -28.27
N TYR A 855 16.87 0.07 -28.65
CA TYR A 855 18.16 -0.35 -28.09
C TYR A 855 19.14 0.72 -27.54
N GLY A 856 19.84 0.36 -26.44
CA GLY A 856 21.26 -0.05 -26.48
C GLY A 856 22.39 0.99 -26.51
N GLY A 857 23.29 0.91 -25.52
CA GLY A 857 24.63 1.54 -25.50
C GLY A 857 24.65 3.07 -25.28
N GLU A 858 25.69 3.69 -24.74
CA GLU A 858 26.79 3.21 -23.89
C GLU A 858 27.04 4.29 -22.81
N ARG A 859 27.79 3.98 -21.74
CA ARG A 859 28.27 4.99 -20.77
C ARG A 859 29.78 5.13 -20.87
N PRO A 860 30.31 6.35 -21.06
CA PRO A 860 31.68 6.65 -20.66
C PRO A 860 31.80 6.55 -19.13
N GLU A 861 32.77 5.78 -18.66
CA GLU A 861 33.30 5.89 -17.30
C GLU A 861 34.38 6.99 -17.23
N THR A 862 35.09 7.07 -16.11
CA THR A 862 36.05 8.11 -15.64
C THR A 862 35.41 9.23 -14.78
N GLU A 863 35.95 9.59 -13.62
CA GLU A 863 37.01 8.93 -12.84
C GLU A 863 36.81 9.11 -11.33
N ARG A 864 37.25 8.12 -10.54
CA ARG A 864 37.21 8.13 -9.08
C ARG A 864 38.61 7.89 -8.53
N LEU A 865 39.29 8.94 -8.10
CA LEU A 865 40.48 8.80 -7.26
C LEU A 865 40.11 8.83 -5.78
N GLN A 866 40.70 7.91 -5.02
CA GLN A 866 40.50 7.75 -3.58
C GLN A 866 41.49 8.64 -2.81
N ILE A 867 41.04 9.31 -1.75
CA ILE A 867 41.86 9.54 -0.55
C ILE A 867 40.99 9.29 0.68
N VAL A 868 41.52 8.56 1.66
CA VAL A 868 40.91 8.34 2.97
C VAL A 868 41.80 8.97 4.04
N SER A 869 41.27 9.89 4.85
CA SER A 869 41.63 10.02 6.27
C SER A 869 40.64 10.91 7.02
N SER A 870 40.71 10.88 8.34
CA SER A 870 39.81 11.57 9.28
C SER A 870 40.32 12.96 9.70
N VAL A 871 39.39 13.81 10.14
CA VAL A 871 39.39 14.48 11.46
C VAL A 871 38.04 15.18 11.68
N SER A 872 37.62 15.31 12.94
CA SER A 872 36.37 15.99 13.33
C SER A 872 36.54 17.51 13.49
N HIS A 873 35.44 18.27 13.35
CA HIS A 873 34.92 19.24 14.35
C HIS A 873 33.62 19.91 13.83
N ASN A 874 32.86 20.55 14.74
CA ASN A 874 31.77 21.49 14.42
C ASN A 874 32.36 22.82 13.88
N VAL A 875 31.64 23.82 13.32
CA VAL A 875 30.32 24.39 13.70
C VAL A 875 29.67 25.12 12.51
N ASP A 876 28.35 25.38 12.61
CA ASP A 876 27.56 26.41 11.91
C ASP A 876 27.43 26.34 10.36
N ALA A 877 26.39 26.88 9.71
CA ALA A 877 25.15 27.52 10.16
C ALA A 877 23.94 27.00 9.35
N ILE A 878 22.71 27.43 9.71
CA ILE A 878 21.46 27.11 8.98
C ILE A 878 20.88 28.39 8.38
N ASP A 879 20.53 28.37 7.09
CA ASP A 879 19.55 29.28 6.49
C ASP A 879 18.33 28.46 6.00
N PRO A 880 17.13 28.64 6.59
CA PRO A 880 15.93 27.88 6.24
C PRO A 880 14.83 28.76 5.61
N ARG A 881 15.17 29.63 4.65
CA ARG A 881 14.17 30.41 3.89
C ARG A 881 13.90 29.87 2.49
N LEU A 882 12.84 29.06 2.36
CA LEU A 882 11.88 29.05 1.24
C LEU A 882 10.76 28.02 1.48
N TYR A 883 9.53 28.52 1.67
CA TYR A 883 8.23 27.82 1.71
C TYR A 883 8.04 26.60 2.65
N THR A 884 7.20 26.82 3.67
CA THR A 884 6.39 25.78 4.32
C THR A 884 4.95 26.26 4.48
N ASP A 885 4.10 25.98 3.50
CA ASP A 885 2.64 26.13 3.62
C ASP A 885 1.95 24.77 3.48
N GLN A 886 1.25 24.35 4.53
CA GLN A 886 0.00 23.60 4.45
C GLN A 886 -0.55 23.39 5.87
N ASP A 887 -1.70 24.00 6.13
CA ASP A 887 -2.44 23.85 7.39
C ASP A 887 -2.91 22.43 7.59
N SER A 888 -3.05 22.02 8.84
CA SER A 888 -4.37 21.56 9.30
C SER A 888 -4.52 21.92 10.77
N GLN A 889 -5.65 22.52 11.11
CA GLN A 889 -6.43 22.00 12.22
C GLN A 889 -7.52 21.08 11.66
N GLU A 890 -8.07 20.25 12.53
CA GLU A 890 -8.99 19.15 12.23
C GLU A 890 -9.73 18.79 13.53
N GLN A 891 -10.87 18.12 13.40
CA GLN A 891 -11.65 17.46 14.45
C GLN A 891 -12.51 18.33 15.38
N GLU A 892 -13.57 17.68 15.85
CA GLU A 892 -14.64 18.17 16.72
C GLU A 892 -14.22 18.08 18.21
N LYS A 893 -15.05 18.61 19.11
CA LYS A 893 -15.01 18.29 20.55
C LYS A 893 -16.33 17.63 20.98
N THR A 894 -16.24 16.68 21.92
CA THR A 894 -17.37 16.11 22.68
C THR A 894 -16.94 15.84 24.14
N SER A 895 -17.87 15.33 24.97
CA SER A 895 -17.80 15.14 26.45
C SER A 895 -17.96 16.43 27.29
N GLY A 896 -18.66 16.46 28.43
CA GLY A 896 -19.45 15.43 29.14
C GLY A 896 -20.63 16.06 29.93
N ILE A 897 -21.69 15.32 30.33
CA ILE A 897 -21.78 14.47 31.54
C ILE A 897 -21.70 15.34 32.82
N ASN A 898 -22.70 15.45 33.73
CA ASN A 898 -24.03 14.82 33.92
C ASN A 898 -24.88 15.73 34.89
N ALA A 899 -26.13 15.53 35.35
CA ALA A 899 -27.20 14.49 35.23
C ALA A 899 -28.58 15.09 35.64
N SER A 900 -29.64 14.25 35.66
CA SER A 900 -31.00 14.48 36.25
C SER A 900 -32.01 15.34 35.47
N SER A 901 -33.27 14.91 35.43
CA SER A 901 -34.36 15.33 34.52
C SER A 901 -35.60 15.84 35.31
N PRO A 902 -36.74 16.30 34.72
CA PRO A 902 -37.14 16.26 33.29
C PRO A 902 -37.96 17.44 32.69
N THR A 903 -38.27 17.32 31.39
CA THR A 903 -39.47 17.84 30.67
C THR A 903 -39.44 19.22 29.95
N GLN A 904 -38.91 19.20 28.72
CA GLN A 904 -39.50 19.75 27.46
C GLN A 904 -39.56 21.27 27.13
N SER A 905 -39.65 21.51 25.80
CA SER A 905 -39.91 22.76 25.03
C SER A 905 -38.85 23.88 24.94
N HIS A 906 -38.22 23.96 23.76
CA HIS A 906 -37.68 25.17 23.10
C HIS A 906 -38.85 25.94 22.39
N PRO A 907 -38.66 27.14 21.77
CA PRO A 907 -37.46 28.01 21.74
C PRO A 907 -37.73 29.52 22.05
N GLU A 908 -36.68 30.32 22.27
CA GLU A 908 -36.29 31.50 21.44
C GLU A 908 -34.99 32.15 21.95
N GLU A 909 -34.50 33.21 21.28
CA GLU A 909 -33.11 33.69 21.32
C GLU A 909 -32.81 34.82 22.33
N LEU A 910 -31.54 35.00 22.70
CA LEU A 910 -30.88 36.32 22.66
C LEU A 910 -29.34 36.24 22.64
N HIS A 911 -28.67 37.25 22.07
CA HIS A 911 -27.22 37.38 21.99
C HIS A 911 -26.54 37.86 23.28
N THR A 912 -25.29 37.43 23.50
CA THR A 912 -24.21 38.27 24.07
C THR A 912 -22.94 38.15 23.23
N SER A 913 -22.24 39.26 23.01
CA SER A 913 -21.15 39.40 22.03
C SER A 913 -19.79 38.86 22.49
N GLN A 914 -19.10 38.12 21.62
CA GLN A 914 -17.66 37.90 21.71
C GLN A 914 -16.88 39.17 21.27
N PRO A 915 -15.67 39.43 21.79
CA PRO A 915 -14.80 40.49 21.28
C PRO A 915 -14.30 40.18 19.86
N ALA A 916 -14.25 41.20 19.00
CA ALA A 916 -13.77 41.05 17.64
C ALA A 916 -12.23 40.86 17.58
N ALA A 917 -11.77 40.01 16.66
CA ALA A 917 -10.35 39.95 16.29
C ALA A 917 -9.89 41.26 15.62
N LEU A 918 -8.59 41.57 15.68
CA LEU A 918 -8.03 42.70 14.94
C LEU A 918 -7.91 42.37 13.44
N ASP A 919 -7.56 41.11 13.14
CA ASP A 919 -7.74 40.48 11.83
C ASP A 919 -8.13 39.02 12.08
N ALA A 920 -9.28 38.58 11.55
CA ALA A 920 -9.75 37.21 11.73
C ALA A 920 -9.15 36.24 10.70
N ASP A 921 -8.79 36.73 9.51
CA ASP A 921 -8.39 35.91 8.37
C ASP A 921 -6.87 35.64 8.38
N GLU A 922 -6.06 36.61 8.84
CA GLU A 922 -4.63 36.44 9.13
C GLU A 922 -4.36 36.11 10.62
N ASN A 923 -5.42 35.78 11.40
CA ASN A 923 -5.39 35.30 12.79
C ASN A 923 -4.60 36.22 13.77
N VAL A 924 -4.95 37.51 13.82
CA VAL A 924 -4.30 38.52 14.68
C VAL A 924 -5.24 39.00 15.78
N TRP A 925 -4.82 38.80 17.03
CA TRP A 925 -5.56 39.18 18.24
C TRP A 925 -4.75 40.13 19.13
N GLU A 926 -5.44 40.98 19.90
CA GLU A 926 -4.76 41.89 20.83
C GLU A 926 -4.29 41.14 22.09
N VAL A 927 -3.01 41.25 22.39
CA VAL A 927 -2.41 40.68 23.61
C VAL A 927 -2.62 41.65 24.78
N ASP A 928 -3.26 41.17 25.85
CA ASP A 928 -3.38 41.90 27.11
C ASP A 928 -2.03 41.89 27.85
N LYS A 929 -1.42 40.70 27.99
CA LYS A 929 -0.17 40.55 28.74
C LYS A 929 0.60 39.28 28.37
N LEU A 930 1.93 39.33 28.50
CA LEU A 930 2.76 38.12 28.59
C LEU A 930 2.93 37.77 30.08
N LEU A 931 2.59 36.54 30.47
CA LEU A 931 2.51 36.10 31.87
C LEU A 931 3.72 35.28 32.33
N ALA A 932 4.28 34.47 31.43
CA ALA A 932 5.39 33.56 31.71
C ALA A 932 6.23 33.27 30.45
N LYS A 933 7.40 32.66 30.65
CA LYS A 933 8.37 32.29 29.61
C LYS A 933 8.94 30.91 29.91
N TRP A 934 8.84 30.00 28.95
CA TRP A 934 9.23 28.59 29.09
C TRP A 934 10.27 28.18 28.05
N LYS A 935 11.22 27.31 28.43
CA LYS A 935 12.39 26.95 27.63
C LYS A 935 12.44 25.45 27.35
N GLN A 936 11.64 25.00 26.39
CA GLN A 936 11.63 23.60 25.96
C GLN A 936 12.83 23.30 25.05
N GLY A 937 13.93 22.86 25.65
CA GLY A 937 15.16 22.48 24.95
C GLY A 937 15.87 23.65 24.25
N ARG A 938 15.73 23.74 22.92
CA ARG A 938 16.24 24.86 22.10
C ARG A 938 15.20 25.95 21.81
N GLN A 939 13.92 25.72 22.11
CA GLN A 939 12.85 26.69 21.85
C GLN A 939 12.55 27.55 23.08
N ILE A 940 11.97 28.73 22.84
CA ILE A 940 11.50 29.66 23.88
C ILE A 940 10.07 30.06 23.52
N LEU A 941 9.15 29.81 24.45
CA LEU A 941 7.72 30.13 24.37
C LEU A 941 7.39 31.17 25.44
N TYR A 942 6.33 31.95 25.22
CA TYR A 942 5.78 32.91 26.18
C TYR A 942 4.29 32.60 26.35
N LEU A 943 3.81 32.64 27.58
CA LEU A 943 2.41 32.45 27.91
C LEU A 943 1.67 33.77 27.67
N VAL A 944 0.80 33.78 26.68
CA VAL A 944 0.04 34.95 26.23
C VAL A 944 -1.32 34.95 26.91
N ARG A 945 -1.72 36.12 27.44
CA ARG A 945 -3.09 36.43 27.84
C ARG A 945 -3.74 37.28 26.75
N TRP A 946 -4.85 36.81 26.22
CA TRP A 946 -5.57 37.45 25.13
C TRP A 946 -6.59 38.45 25.68
N LYS A 947 -6.68 39.63 25.05
CA LYS A 947 -7.49 40.73 25.58
C LYS A 947 -8.98 40.48 25.34
N GLY A 948 -9.77 40.50 26.41
CA GLY A 948 -11.20 40.19 26.38
C GLY A 948 -11.54 38.69 26.47
N PHE A 949 -10.54 37.83 26.61
CA PHE A 949 -10.69 36.39 26.83
C PHE A 949 -10.46 36.03 28.30
N SER A 950 -10.78 34.78 28.67
CA SER A 950 -10.57 34.26 30.03
C SER A 950 -9.11 33.86 30.25
N ASP A 951 -8.73 33.61 31.51
CA ASP A 951 -7.41 33.06 31.80
C ASP A 951 -7.26 31.61 31.27
N ASP A 952 -8.34 30.85 31.09
CA ASP A 952 -8.28 29.48 30.56
C ASP A 952 -8.00 29.44 29.04
N ASP A 953 -8.09 30.59 28.37
CA ASP A 953 -7.72 30.78 26.96
C ASP A 953 -6.21 31.08 26.76
N ASN A 954 -5.44 31.24 27.84
CA ASN A 954 -4.01 31.61 27.78
C ASN A 954 -3.19 30.57 26.97
N SER A 955 -2.46 30.99 25.92
CA SER A 955 -1.74 30.08 25.02
C SER A 955 -0.21 30.28 25.00
N TRP A 956 0.53 29.29 24.49
CA TRP A 956 2.01 29.28 24.44
C TRP A 956 2.55 29.69 23.08
N GLU A 957 2.78 30.99 22.89
CA GLU A 957 3.26 31.52 21.61
C GLU A 957 4.79 31.65 21.52
N ARG A 958 5.31 31.61 20.29
CA ARG A 958 6.76 31.66 20.02
C ARG A 958 7.24 33.10 19.94
N ARG A 959 8.50 33.37 20.32
CA ARG A 959 9.10 34.74 20.29
C ARG A 959 8.85 35.54 19.01
N ARG A 960 8.83 34.88 17.85
CA ARG A 960 8.68 35.47 16.51
C ARG A 960 7.22 35.73 16.10
N ASP A 961 6.28 35.14 16.81
CA ASP A 961 4.83 35.17 16.55
C ASP A 961 4.13 36.14 17.54
N ILE A 962 4.93 36.98 18.25
CA ILE A 962 4.53 38.00 19.22
C ILE A 962 5.29 39.29 18.87
N SER A 963 4.71 40.48 19.12
CA SER A 963 5.40 41.74 18.84
C SER A 963 6.69 41.92 19.67
N THR A 964 7.75 42.39 19.02
CA THR A 964 9.08 42.57 19.63
C THR A 964 9.06 43.48 20.86
N HIS A 965 8.15 44.46 20.90
CA HIS A 965 7.99 45.38 22.04
C HIS A 965 7.53 44.62 23.29
N LEU A 966 6.40 43.90 23.21
CA LEU A 966 5.84 43.13 24.34
C LEU A 966 6.83 42.10 24.87
N VAL A 967 7.57 41.44 23.98
CA VAL A 967 8.61 40.46 24.33
C VAL A 967 9.78 41.14 25.06
N ASN A 968 10.21 42.32 24.63
CA ASN A 968 11.29 43.06 25.30
C ASN A 968 10.83 43.60 26.67
N ASP A 969 9.61 44.12 26.78
CA ASP A 969 9.04 44.58 28.06
C ASP A 969 8.89 43.43 29.05
N PHE A 970 8.50 42.25 28.55
CA PHE A 970 8.46 41.03 29.37
C PHE A 970 9.87 40.58 29.78
N ASP A 971 10.82 40.54 28.84
CA ASP A 971 12.19 40.10 29.13
C ASP A 971 12.91 40.99 30.16
N ALA A 972 12.63 42.30 30.16
CA ALA A 972 13.07 43.23 31.21
C ALA A 972 12.46 42.85 32.57
N ARG A 973 11.12 42.76 32.66
CA ARG A 973 10.40 42.39 33.89
C ARG A 973 10.78 40.99 34.40
N PHE A 974 11.08 40.04 33.52
CA PHE A 974 11.58 38.71 33.86
C PHE A 974 12.98 38.80 34.50
N LEU A 975 13.84 39.69 34.01
CA LEU A 975 15.18 39.92 34.57
C LEU A 975 15.10 40.57 35.96
N ASP A 976 14.29 41.63 36.12
CA ASP A 976 14.11 42.37 37.38
C ASP A 976 13.52 41.49 38.50
N ASN A 977 12.54 40.65 38.13
CA ASN A 977 11.92 39.67 39.02
C ASN A 977 12.77 38.41 39.24
N GLY A 978 13.88 38.24 38.50
CA GLY A 978 14.77 37.08 38.57
C GLY A 978 14.19 35.78 38.00
N GLY A 979 13.10 35.84 37.23
CA GLY A 979 12.40 34.70 36.64
C GLY A 979 10.90 34.94 36.43
N ASN A 980 10.17 33.88 36.09
CA ASN A 980 8.71 33.92 35.93
C ASN A 980 8.01 34.32 37.24
N HIS A 981 7.05 35.25 37.18
CA HIS A 981 6.38 35.77 38.38
C HIS A 981 4.85 35.58 38.34
N GLU A 982 4.16 36.23 37.40
CA GLU A 982 2.70 36.31 37.41
C GLU A 982 1.99 35.06 36.86
N GLY A 983 2.48 34.51 35.75
CA GLY A 983 1.87 33.36 35.07
C GLY A 983 2.17 31.98 35.67
N ILE A 984 2.63 31.93 36.92
CA ILE A 984 3.03 30.68 37.59
C ILE A 984 2.47 30.55 39.00
N GLU A 985 2.27 29.29 39.38
CA GLU A 985 1.93 28.78 40.70
C GLU A 985 2.89 27.61 40.99
N LEU A 986 3.45 27.52 42.19
CA LEU A 986 4.37 26.44 42.56
C LEU A 986 3.63 25.38 43.38
N LEU A 987 3.76 24.11 43.00
CA LEU A 987 3.02 22.99 43.60
C LEU A 987 3.87 22.03 44.43
N ASP A 988 5.17 21.92 44.14
CA ASP A 988 6.08 20.94 44.75
C ASP A 988 7.54 21.37 44.57
N GLN A 989 8.48 20.81 45.34
CA GLN A 989 9.91 21.10 45.31
C GLN A 989 10.74 19.81 45.39
N ARG A 990 11.79 19.71 44.57
CA ARG A 990 12.75 18.59 44.62
C ARG A 990 14.20 19.03 44.47
N LEU A 991 15.10 18.26 45.06
CA LEU A 991 16.52 18.35 44.80
C LEU A 991 16.91 17.34 43.70
N ARG A 992 17.41 17.80 42.56
CA ARG A 992 17.83 16.96 41.44
C ARG A 992 19.24 17.32 41.00
N ARG A 993 20.18 16.37 41.15
CA ARG A 993 21.62 16.55 40.83
C ARG A 993 22.23 17.82 41.46
N GLY A 994 21.95 18.05 42.74
CA GLY A 994 22.47 19.22 43.48
C GLY A 994 21.80 20.55 43.15
N HIS A 995 20.74 20.57 42.35
CA HIS A 995 19.97 21.78 42.04
C HIS A 995 18.51 21.65 42.48
N VAL A 996 17.95 22.75 42.97
CA VAL A 996 16.52 22.82 43.30
C VAL A 996 15.71 23.05 42.02
N GLU A 997 14.75 22.16 41.80
CA GLU A 997 13.68 22.27 40.80
C GLU A 997 12.33 22.37 41.54
N TYR A 998 11.41 23.18 41.04
CA TYR A 998 10.04 23.29 41.54
C TYR A 998 9.06 22.83 40.45
N LEU A 999 7.96 22.19 40.86
CA LEU A 999 6.86 21.85 39.96
C LEU A 999 6.01 23.10 39.73
N VAL A 1000 6.11 23.66 38.53
CA VAL A 1000 5.36 24.84 38.10
C VAL A 1000 4.05 24.39 37.48
N LYS A 1001 2.95 24.96 37.97
CA LYS A 1001 1.65 25.03 37.29
C LYS A 1001 1.56 26.38 36.57
N TRP A 1002 1.22 26.35 35.29
CA TRP A 1002 1.16 27.53 34.44
C TRP A 1002 -0.26 28.07 34.41
N LYS A 1003 -0.43 29.39 34.62
CA LYS A 1003 -1.76 29.98 34.85
C LYS A 1003 -2.65 29.89 33.61
N GLY A 1004 -3.77 29.18 33.72
CA GLY A 1004 -4.67 28.94 32.59
C GLY A 1004 -4.27 27.79 31.66
N ARG A 1005 -3.34 26.92 32.09
CA ARG A 1005 -2.92 25.74 31.33
C ARG A 1005 -3.36 24.45 32.04
N PRO A 1006 -3.65 23.36 31.29
CA PRO A 1006 -4.06 22.10 31.88
C PRO A 1006 -2.92 21.47 32.69
N GLY A 1007 -3.26 20.76 33.77
CA GLY A 1007 -2.28 20.20 34.71
C GLY A 1007 -1.28 19.18 34.13
N CYS A 1008 -1.52 18.68 32.91
CA CYS A 1008 -0.55 17.86 32.16
C CYS A 1008 0.64 18.67 31.60
N GLU A 1009 0.56 20.00 31.54
CA GLU A 1009 1.68 20.89 31.20
C GLU A 1009 2.54 21.28 32.42
N ASN A 1010 2.16 20.84 33.63
CA ASN A 1010 2.90 21.16 34.85
C ASN A 1010 4.34 20.61 34.75
N SER A 1011 5.34 21.48 34.83
CA SER A 1011 6.74 21.13 34.52
C SER A 1011 7.69 21.45 35.66
N TRP A 1012 8.74 20.64 35.77
CA TRP A 1012 9.79 20.82 36.78
C TRP A 1012 10.82 21.83 36.30
N GLU A 1013 10.66 23.09 36.71
CA GLU A 1013 11.52 24.21 36.34
C GLU A 1013 12.58 24.48 37.40
N LYS A 1014 13.70 25.10 37.00
CA LYS A 1014 14.80 25.40 37.91
C LYS A 1014 14.48 26.63 38.77
N ALA A 1015 15.01 26.68 39.98
CA ALA A 1015 14.96 27.87 40.83
C ALA A 1015 15.52 29.16 40.15
N SER A 1016 16.31 29.04 39.08
CA SER A 1016 16.84 30.16 38.28
C SER A 1016 15.95 30.62 37.11
N THR A 1017 14.77 30.01 36.90
CA THR A 1017 13.77 30.45 35.91
C THR A 1017 12.46 30.90 36.55
N ILE A 1018 12.41 30.88 37.89
CA ILE A 1018 11.27 31.23 38.73
C ILE A 1018 11.63 32.48 39.53
N SER A 1019 10.71 33.44 39.62
CA SER A 1019 10.93 34.67 40.35
C SER A 1019 11.21 34.39 41.82
N ARG A 1020 12.25 35.05 42.33
CA ARG A 1020 12.63 35.02 43.75
C ARG A 1020 11.45 35.26 44.70
N PHE A 1021 10.50 36.12 44.33
CA PHE A 1021 9.30 36.39 45.14
C PHE A 1021 8.41 35.14 45.30
N ARG A 1022 8.12 34.42 44.20
CA ARG A 1022 7.31 33.19 44.23
C ARG A 1022 7.98 32.05 45.00
N ILE A 1023 9.31 32.05 45.08
CA ILE A 1023 10.07 30.97 45.73
C ILE A 1023 9.83 30.93 47.25
N GLN A 1024 10.03 32.02 48.00
CA GLN A 1024 9.68 31.97 49.44
C GLN A 1024 8.16 32.09 49.67
N GLU A 1025 7.34 32.58 48.72
CA GLU A 1025 5.88 32.52 48.88
C GLU A 1025 5.42 31.05 48.98
N PHE A 1026 6.06 30.19 48.19
CA PHE A 1026 5.95 28.73 48.32
C PHE A 1026 6.62 28.20 49.61
N GLN A 1027 7.82 28.66 49.98
CA GLN A 1027 8.51 28.15 51.18
C GLN A 1027 7.80 28.53 52.49
N GLU A 1028 7.30 29.76 52.65
CA GLU A 1028 6.50 30.20 53.82
C GLU A 1028 5.19 29.43 53.91
N SER A 1029 4.49 29.23 52.79
CA SER A 1029 3.24 28.45 52.76
C SER A 1029 3.44 26.94 53.02
N HIS A 1030 4.65 26.42 52.76
CA HIS A 1030 5.00 25.00 52.99
C HIS A 1030 5.91 24.79 54.23
N GLY A 1031 6.15 25.82 55.05
CA GLY A 1031 6.94 25.74 56.28
C GLY A 1031 8.45 25.51 56.10
N ILE A 1032 8.99 25.75 54.90
CA ILE A 1032 10.39 25.48 54.52
C ILE A 1032 11.27 26.71 54.82
N SER A 1033 11.43 27.07 56.10
CA SER A 1033 12.44 28.06 56.50
C SER A 1033 13.85 27.57 56.15
N GLY A 1034 14.62 28.38 55.43
CA GLY A 1034 16.00 28.09 55.02
C GLY A 1034 17.05 28.35 56.11
#